data_AF-A0A7C1WHC2-F1
#
_entry.id   AF-A0A7C1WHC2-F1
#
_cell.length_a   1.000
_cell.length_b   1.000
_cell.length_c   1.000
_cell.angle_alpha   90.00
_cell.angle_beta   90.00
_cell.angle_gamma   90.00
#
_symmetry.space_group_name_H-M   'P 1'
#
loop_
_entity.id
_entity.type
_entity.pdbx_description
1 polymer ?
#
loop_
_entity_poly.entity_id
_entity_poly.type
_entity_poly.pdbx_seq_one_letter_code
_entity_poly.pdbx_strand_id
1 'polypeptide(L)'
;MIKGPRIFLVIFLSSFCGLAYELTLIRIFSISLWYHFAFMIISIAMLGLGASGTILSLYPRLRNPSHIAMYTFLLGVSIPLSYVLSNQIPFDPVRLSWERTQLLYIGLYYITLSLPFFCIGLIVATAFASLSEKSGLVYGADLLGAGMGSMGILYVMTIMGPDKVVFILALIALSASLIVSKNWLRAISLVLILTALSFFFFQPSVTKLRMSLYKGLQLALKYPGAEHIKTYLSPFSRIDTFRSPVVRFAPGLSLRYLHPLPEQIGFSIDGGDINAITASGDPRPLAFLKYLPSFLPYEIGQKDDVLILDPKGGLQVLVAQMAGAKNVSKIESNPLLVEIIRKDYKEFSGNIFGDNTYSGLGRSWLKTGKRKFDIIDISLMGTMPSASFGISEDYRFTIEAFNEYIGHLKPDGLLSINLFILPPPRIELRLLNTIIASMEEMGIKKTAKYIVVIRTWGNICILVKKSPFTLNELNAIKKFSRDRRFDLIHYPGIKEEESNIYVRMPSNEYFTAFKNALNPETREKLVNDYLFDIRPVHDDDPFFHYYLRLKNIGAIYRIMGEKWQYFIEEGYILPAVFIQVLFLSLVLVMLPAVAKRRVDKKDRLKLRLNPILAYFAFLGIGFMFVEISLIQKTILPLENPSYAMATVLTSILVSSGIGSLFSQRVIGLTGSVATLAISFLAIIYSFFLPEVSDFLSLHSMPVKIILVFLILMPLGFFMGIPFPSGLKILGRIDNSLIPWAWAINGCLSVLAPIMTIMLAMAIGFKGVFWLGALAYLMAFTTLTLFSSAPHRSSAQRLPE
;
A
#
# COMPACT_ATOMS: atom_id res chain seq x y z
N MET A 1 -44.79 -0.04 -4.19
CA MET A 1 -43.65 -0.91 -4.58
C MET A 1 -42.65 -0.08 -5.37
N ILE A 2 -41.37 -0.09 -4.99
CA ILE A 2 -40.31 0.57 -5.76
C ILE A 2 -40.12 -0.22 -7.05
N LYS A 3 -40.20 0.43 -8.22
CA LYS A 3 -40.01 -0.22 -9.52
C LYS A 3 -38.59 -0.82 -9.61
N GLY A 4 -38.48 -2.09 -9.99
CA GLY A 4 -37.21 -2.83 -10.12
C GLY A 4 -36.01 -2.06 -10.67
N PRO A 5 -36.11 -1.33 -11.81
CA PRO A 5 -34.96 -0.61 -12.38
C PRO A 5 -34.41 0.51 -11.49
N ARG A 6 -35.23 1.14 -10.64
CA ARG A 6 -34.77 2.20 -9.72
C ARG A 6 -33.91 1.64 -8.60
N ILE A 7 -34.17 0.42 -8.15
CA ILE A 7 -33.40 -0.23 -7.08
C ILE A 7 -31.98 -0.51 -7.55
N PHE A 8 -31.80 -1.03 -8.77
CA PHE A 8 -30.47 -1.30 -9.32
C PHE A 8 -29.63 -0.04 -9.48
N LEU A 9 -30.23 1.08 -9.92
CA LEU A 9 -29.53 2.37 -9.99
C LEU A 9 -29.12 2.87 -8.60
N VAL A 10 -29.98 2.73 -7.59
CA VAL A 10 -29.62 3.12 -6.21
C VAL A 10 -28.50 2.26 -5.65
N ILE A 11 -28.51 0.96 -5.92
CA ILE A 11 -27.41 0.06 -5.53
C ILE A 11 -26.12 0.51 -6.22
N PHE A 12 -26.14 0.70 -7.55
CA PHE A 12 -24.99 1.17 -8.30
C PHE A 12 -24.40 2.47 -7.73
N LEU A 13 -25.22 3.48 -7.46
CA LEU A 13 -24.77 4.77 -6.91
C LEU A 13 -24.28 4.63 -5.46
N SER A 14 -24.91 3.78 -4.65
CA SER A 14 -24.50 3.55 -3.26
C SER A 14 -23.15 2.83 -3.19
N SER A 15 -22.94 1.82 -4.05
CA SER A 15 -21.69 1.05 -4.14
C SER A 15 -20.57 1.88 -4.77
N PHE A 16 -20.89 2.74 -5.75
CA PHE A 16 -19.97 3.78 -6.24
C PHE A 16 -19.47 4.66 -5.09
N CYS A 17 -20.39 5.18 -4.27
CA CYS A 17 -20.02 6.00 -3.12
C CYS A 17 -19.20 5.23 -2.09
N GLY A 18 -19.52 3.94 -1.87
CA GLY A 18 -18.78 3.08 -0.96
C GLY A 18 -17.31 2.97 -1.30
N LEU A 19 -17.02 2.44 -2.49
CA LEU A 19 -15.63 2.21 -2.88
C LEU A 19 -14.87 3.53 -3.10
N ALA A 20 -15.53 4.55 -3.65
CA ALA A 20 -14.93 5.87 -3.78
C ALA A 20 -14.61 6.49 -2.39
N TYR A 21 -15.47 6.29 -1.39
CA TYR A 21 -15.23 6.78 -0.03
C TYR A 21 -14.09 6.00 0.64
N GLU A 22 -14.02 4.68 0.43
CA GLU A 22 -12.92 3.84 0.92
C GLU A 22 -11.55 4.34 0.42
N LEU A 23 -11.41 4.56 -0.88
CA LEU A 23 -10.19 5.12 -1.47
C LEU A 23 -9.92 6.55 -1.00
N THR A 24 -10.98 7.34 -0.79
CA THR A 24 -10.85 8.69 -0.24
C THR A 24 -10.32 8.67 1.18
N LEU A 25 -10.80 7.75 2.02
CA LEU A 25 -10.28 7.56 3.38
C LEU A 25 -8.81 7.14 3.37
N ILE A 26 -8.38 6.28 2.43
CA ILE A 26 -6.98 5.86 2.32
C ILE A 26 -6.09 7.08 2.07
N ARG A 27 -6.52 7.98 1.18
CA ARG A 27 -5.82 9.23 0.90
C ARG A 27 -5.83 10.18 2.10
N ILE A 28 -6.97 10.32 2.79
CA ILE A 28 -7.11 11.13 4.01
C ILE A 28 -6.11 10.64 5.06
N PHE A 29 -6.04 9.33 5.31
CA PHE A 29 -5.15 8.75 6.32
C PHE A 29 -3.67 8.83 5.94
N SER A 30 -3.32 8.71 4.66
CA SER A 30 -1.93 8.93 4.20
C SER A 30 -1.44 10.35 4.57
N ILE A 31 -2.33 11.33 4.42
CA ILE A 31 -2.03 12.74 4.70
C ILE A 31 -2.14 13.08 6.20
N SER A 32 -3.15 12.59 6.91
CA SER A 32 -3.39 12.94 8.32
C SER A 32 -2.54 12.12 9.29
N LEU A 33 -2.43 10.82 9.04
CA LEU A 33 -1.68 9.82 9.79
C LEU A 33 -0.62 9.26 8.83
N TRP A 34 -0.40 7.94 8.74
CA TRP A 34 0.56 7.36 7.80
C TRP A 34 -0.13 6.39 6.84
N TYR A 35 0.51 6.13 5.69
CA TYR A 35 -0.04 5.21 4.70
C TYR A 35 -0.28 3.79 5.25
N HIS A 36 0.45 3.37 6.29
CA HIS A 36 0.28 2.08 6.96
C HIS A 36 -1.16 1.83 7.48
N PHE A 37 -1.94 2.90 7.72
CA PHE A 37 -3.34 2.79 8.15
C PHE A 37 -4.32 2.51 6.99
N ALA A 38 -3.86 2.42 5.74
CA ALA A 38 -4.69 2.05 4.60
C ALA A 38 -5.38 0.69 4.80
N PHE A 39 -4.67 -0.31 5.34
CA PHE A 39 -5.23 -1.64 5.63
C PHE A 39 -6.38 -1.57 6.65
N MET A 40 -6.28 -0.66 7.62
CA MET A 40 -7.32 -0.46 8.63
C MET A 40 -8.64 -0.04 7.99
N ILE A 41 -8.59 0.77 6.93
CA ILE A 41 -9.78 1.27 6.23
C ILE A 41 -10.51 0.13 5.51
N ILE A 42 -9.77 -0.73 4.81
CA ILE A 42 -10.35 -1.92 4.15
C ILE A 42 -11.05 -2.79 5.21
N SER A 43 -10.41 -3.02 6.36
CA SER A 43 -11.02 -3.76 7.46
C SER A 43 -12.27 -3.06 8.02
N ILE A 44 -12.27 -1.74 8.17
CA ILE A 44 -13.42 -0.95 8.63
C ILE A 44 -14.59 -1.05 7.64
N ALA A 45 -14.30 -0.97 6.34
CA ALA A 45 -15.30 -1.07 5.28
C ALA A 45 -15.99 -2.43 5.31
N MET A 46 -15.19 -3.50 5.32
CA MET A 46 -15.70 -4.88 5.40
C MET A 46 -16.41 -5.15 6.74
N LEU A 47 -15.96 -4.56 7.85
CA LEU A 47 -16.63 -4.68 9.15
C LEU A 47 -18.04 -4.08 9.11
N GLY A 48 -18.20 -2.90 8.50
CA GLY A 48 -19.50 -2.28 8.29
C GLY A 48 -20.45 -3.17 7.47
N LEU A 49 -19.96 -3.69 6.34
CA LEU A 49 -20.70 -4.61 5.47
C LEU A 49 -21.07 -5.94 6.16
N GLY A 50 -20.18 -6.49 6.99
CA GLY A 50 -20.42 -7.70 7.77
C GLY A 50 -21.44 -7.47 8.89
N ALA A 51 -21.30 -6.37 9.62
CA ALA A 51 -22.18 -5.99 10.72
C ALA A 51 -23.63 -5.76 10.25
N SER A 52 -23.84 -5.21 9.05
CA SER A 52 -25.19 -5.05 8.48
C SER A 52 -25.86 -6.40 8.23
N GLY A 53 -25.11 -7.40 7.74
CA GLY A 53 -25.59 -8.77 7.57
C GLY A 53 -26.01 -9.41 8.90
N THR A 54 -25.20 -9.23 9.95
CA THR A 54 -25.51 -9.68 11.32
C THR A 54 -26.77 -9.04 11.86
N ILE A 55 -26.92 -7.72 11.75
CA ILE A 55 -28.12 -6.99 12.21
C ILE A 55 -29.38 -7.43 11.46
N LEU A 56 -29.31 -7.55 10.13
CA LEU A 56 -30.44 -8.05 9.35
C LEU A 56 -30.75 -9.52 9.69
N SER A 57 -29.76 -10.33 10.06
CA SER A 57 -29.96 -11.70 10.52
C SER A 57 -30.74 -11.76 11.84
N LEU A 58 -30.38 -10.90 12.80
CA LEU A 58 -31.00 -10.80 14.13
C LEU A 58 -32.39 -10.14 14.11
N TYR A 59 -32.60 -9.14 13.26
CA TYR A 59 -33.84 -8.37 13.17
C TYR A 59 -34.49 -8.48 11.79
N PRO A 60 -35.23 -9.57 11.49
CA PRO A 60 -35.82 -9.80 10.16
C PRO A 60 -36.74 -8.69 9.65
N ARG A 61 -37.38 -7.92 10.54
CA ARG A 61 -38.26 -6.78 10.18
C ARG A 61 -37.53 -5.70 9.36
N LEU A 62 -36.23 -5.55 9.56
CA LEU A 62 -35.39 -4.57 8.86
C LEU A 62 -35.10 -4.95 7.39
N ARG A 63 -35.42 -6.18 6.98
CA ARG A 63 -35.21 -6.67 5.60
C ARG A 63 -36.29 -6.21 4.62
N ASN A 64 -37.24 -5.37 5.06
CA ASN A 64 -38.30 -4.91 4.19
C ASN A 64 -37.75 -3.88 3.16
N PRO A 65 -37.95 -4.09 1.84
CA PRO A 65 -37.49 -3.18 0.78
C PRO A 65 -37.88 -1.71 0.95
N SER A 66 -38.96 -1.42 1.68
CA SER A 66 -39.38 -0.04 1.95
C SER A 66 -38.35 0.77 2.74
N HIS A 67 -37.47 0.11 3.49
CA HIS A 67 -36.38 0.78 4.23
C HIS A 67 -35.19 1.17 3.36
N ILE A 68 -35.08 0.68 2.10
CA ILE A 68 -33.95 1.01 1.21
C ILE A 68 -33.81 2.53 1.06
N ALA A 69 -34.92 3.27 0.92
CA ALA A 69 -34.89 4.72 0.83
C ALA A 69 -34.29 5.40 2.08
N MET A 70 -34.63 4.87 3.27
CA MET A 70 -34.07 5.33 4.54
C MET A 70 -32.59 4.98 4.65
N TYR A 71 -32.18 3.78 4.25
CA TYR A 71 -30.77 3.37 4.29
C TYR A 71 -29.90 4.19 3.33
N THR A 72 -30.39 4.52 2.13
CA THR A 72 -29.71 5.43 1.20
C THR A 72 -29.66 6.86 1.72
N PHE A 73 -30.69 7.33 2.41
CA PHE A 73 -30.66 8.62 3.12
C PHE A 73 -29.59 8.63 4.20
N LEU A 74 -29.57 7.61 5.06
CA LEU A 74 -28.58 7.45 6.13
C LEU A 74 -27.16 7.35 5.57
N LEU A 75 -26.97 6.70 4.42
CA LEU A 75 -25.69 6.69 3.72
C LEU A 75 -25.21 8.12 3.40
N GLY A 76 -26.06 8.92 2.76
CA GLY A 76 -25.74 10.31 2.40
C GLY A 76 -25.41 11.21 3.59
N VAL A 77 -26.01 10.96 4.76
CA VAL A 77 -25.68 11.65 6.03
C VAL A 77 -24.38 11.11 6.65
N SER A 78 -24.21 9.79 6.65
CA SER A 78 -23.12 9.11 7.35
C SER A 78 -21.75 9.39 6.73
N ILE A 79 -21.65 9.57 5.41
CA ILE A 79 -20.38 9.90 4.72
C ILE A 79 -19.75 11.18 5.31
N PRO A 80 -20.38 12.37 5.21
CA PRO A 80 -19.79 13.60 5.74
C PRO A 80 -19.72 13.59 7.26
N LEU A 81 -20.70 12.99 7.95
CA LEU A 81 -20.70 12.91 9.41
C LEU A 81 -19.51 12.10 9.93
N SER A 82 -19.26 10.92 9.35
CA SER A 82 -18.15 10.05 9.77
C SER A 82 -16.80 10.72 9.55
N TYR A 83 -16.60 11.42 8.42
CA TYR A 83 -15.40 12.19 8.14
C TYR A 83 -15.18 13.33 9.15
N VAL A 84 -16.21 14.14 9.40
CA VAL A 84 -16.13 15.27 10.34
C VAL A 84 -15.85 14.77 11.76
N LEU A 85 -16.55 13.72 12.20
CA LEU A 85 -16.32 13.12 13.51
C LEU A 85 -14.90 12.54 13.61
N SER A 86 -14.41 11.84 12.58
CA SER A 86 -13.05 11.31 12.61
C SER A 86 -11.99 12.40 12.73
N ASN A 87 -12.19 13.56 12.07
CA ASN A 87 -11.28 14.70 12.19
C ASN A 87 -11.24 15.32 13.61
N GLN A 88 -12.26 15.09 14.43
CA GLN A 88 -12.33 15.60 15.81
C GLN A 88 -11.76 14.61 16.83
N ILE A 89 -11.60 13.34 16.49
CA ILE A 89 -11.01 12.35 17.38
C ILE A 89 -9.50 12.64 17.49
N PRO A 90 -8.95 12.96 18.68
CA PRO A 90 -7.56 13.34 18.88
C PRO A 90 -6.65 12.10 18.96
N PHE A 91 -6.74 11.24 17.95
CA PHE A 91 -5.91 10.05 17.82
C PHE A 91 -4.53 10.42 17.27
N ASP A 92 -3.49 9.93 17.93
CA ASP A 92 -2.14 9.99 17.42
C ASP A 92 -1.40 8.66 17.69
N PRO A 93 -0.99 7.93 16.64
CA PRO A 93 -0.26 6.67 16.75
C PRO A 93 0.98 6.75 17.66
N VAL A 94 1.69 7.89 17.65
CA VAL A 94 2.92 8.06 18.46
C VAL A 94 2.61 8.02 19.95
N ARG A 95 1.42 8.50 20.36
CA ARG A 95 0.99 8.53 21.78
C ARG A 95 0.56 7.17 22.31
N LEU A 96 0.38 6.18 21.44
CA LEU A 96 -0.17 4.87 21.81
C LEU A 96 0.74 4.10 22.80
N SER A 97 2.04 4.41 22.80
CA SER A 97 3.02 3.77 23.67
C SER A 97 2.92 4.19 25.14
N TRP A 98 2.38 5.37 25.46
CA TRP A 98 2.25 5.86 26.83
C TRP A 98 0.82 6.24 27.24
N GLU A 99 -0.12 6.34 26.30
CA GLU A 99 -1.49 6.79 26.57
C GLU A 99 -2.54 5.76 26.15
N ARG A 100 -3.08 5.02 27.13
CA ARG A 100 -4.08 3.96 26.88
C ARG A 100 -5.40 4.46 26.28
N THR A 101 -5.74 5.74 26.46
CA THR A 101 -6.94 6.35 25.85
C THR A 101 -6.90 6.30 24.31
N GLN A 102 -5.71 6.22 23.71
CA GLN A 102 -5.54 6.07 22.26
C GLN A 102 -6.16 4.78 21.73
N LEU A 103 -6.18 3.70 22.52
CA LEU A 103 -6.87 2.45 22.16
C LEU A 103 -8.39 2.67 22.06
N LEU A 104 -8.96 3.49 22.93
CA LEU A 104 -10.38 3.86 22.86
C LEU A 104 -10.65 4.70 21.60
N TYR A 105 -9.74 5.60 21.22
CA TYR A 105 -9.86 6.38 19.99
C TYR A 105 -9.83 5.50 18.73
N ILE A 106 -8.99 4.46 18.69
CA ILE A 106 -9.04 3.46 17.61
C ILE A 106 -10.44 2.84 17.53
N GLY A 107 -11.01 2.43 18.67
CA GLY A 107 -12.39 1.92 18.72
C GLY A 107 -13.42 2.92 18.17
N LEU A 108 -13.30 4.20 18.50
CA LEU A 108 -14.15 5.27 17.95
C LEU A 108 -13.96 5.44 16.44
N TYR A 109 -12.75 5.34 15.91
CA TYR A 109 -12.49 5.34 14.46
C TYR A 109 -13.21 4.19 13.77
N TYR A 110 -13.10 2.96 14.29
CA TYR A 110 -13.79 1.81 13.74
C TYR A 110 -15.32 1.99 13.72
N ILE A 111 -15.90 2.47 14.81
CA ILE A 111 -17.35 2.69 14.90
C ILE A 111 -17.80 3.81 13.94
N THR A 112 -17.10 4.94 13.96
CA THR A 112 -17.48 6.14 13.21
C THR A 112 -17.34 5.90 11.71
N LEU A 113 -16.20 5.38 11.26
CA LEU A 113 -15.91 5.20 9.84
C LEU A 113 -16.59 3.97 9.24
N SER A 114 -17.03 2.98 10.03
CA SER A 114 -17.80 1.84 9.51
C SER A 114 -19.25 2.20 9.18
N LEU A 115 -19.77 3.34 9.68
CA LEU A 115 -21.18 3.72 9.53
C LEU A 115 -21.66 3.84 8.07
N PRO A 116 -20.92 4.47 7.14
CA PRO A 116 -21.32 4.51 5.73
C PRO A 116 -21.36 3.12 5.10
N PHE A 117 -20.35 2.30 5.37
CA PHE A 117 -20.27 0.93 4.86
C PHE A 117 -21.36 0.04 5.43
N PHE A 118 -21.72 0.24 6.71
CA PHE A 118 -22.89 -0.39 7.32
C PHE A 118 -24.18 -0.03 6.60
N CYS A 119 -24.38 1.24 6.23
CA CYS A 119 -25.56 1.68 5.47
C CYS A 119 -25.58 1.05 4.06
N ILE A 120 -24.44 0.97 3.38
CA ILE A 120 -24.31 0.28 2.07
C ILE A 120 -24.67 -1.19 2.22
N GLY A 121 -24.11 -1.85 3.23
CA GLY A 121 -24.38 -3.25 3.52
C GLY A 121 -25.86 -3.50 3.84
N LEU A 122 -26.54 -2.57 4.51
CA LEU A 122 -27.99 -2.65 4.72
C LEU A 122 -28.76 -2.57 3.39
N ILE A 123 -28.39 -1.67 2.48
CA ILE A 123 -29.01 -1.52 1.16
C ILE A 123 -28.85 -2.82 0.35
N VAL A 124 -27.61 -3.29 0.22
CA VAL A 124 -27.23 -4.43 -0.62
C VAL A 124 -27.79 -5.75 -0.06
N ALA A 125 -27.59 -6.02 1.23
CA ALA A 125 -28.09 -7.26 1.84
C ALA A 125 -29.63 -7.32 1.89
N THR A 126 -30.31 -6.17 2.08
CA THR A 126 -31.77 -6.10 1.98
C THR A 126 -32.24 -6.38 0.55
N ALA A 127 -31.55 -5.84 -0.46
CA ALA A 127 -31.85 -6.12 -1.86
C ALA A 127 -31.65 -7.61 -2.19
N PHE A 128 -30.58 -8.24 -1.71
CA PHE A 128 -30.36 -9.68 -1.89
C PHE A 128 -31.45 -10.54 -1.23
N ALA A 129 -31.85 -10.20 0.01
CA ALA A 129 -32.90 -10.93 0.71
C ALA A 129 -34.27 -10.81 0.03
N SER A 130 -34.52 -9.70 -0.68
CA SER A 130 -35.82 -9.41 -1.29
C SER A 130 -35.92 -9.82 -2.75
N LEU A 131 -34.78 -9.91 -3.45
CA LEU A 131 -34.67 -10.18 -4.89
C LEU A 131 -33.71 -11.35 -5.16
N SER A 132 -33.79 -12.42 -4.37
CA SER A 132 -32.86 -13.57 -4.43
C SER A 132 -32.79 -14.22 -5.82
N GLU A 133 -33.93 -14.37 -6.52
CA GLU A 133 -33.97 -14.87 -7.91
C GLU A 133 -33.27 -13.94 -8.92
N LYS A 134 -33.15 -12.65 -8.60
CA LYS A 134 -32.44 -11.63 -9.39
C LYS A 134 -31.10 -11.24 -8.77
N SER A 135 -30.51 -12.10 -7.94
CA SER A 135 -29.23 -11.83 -7.26
C SER A 135 -28.11 -11.44 -8.24
N GLY A 136 -28.10 -11.99 -9.46
CA GLY A 136 -27.12 -11.63 -10.50
C GLY A 136 -27.22 -10.18 -10.96
N LEU A 137 -28.43 -9.59 -10.97
CA LEU A 137 -28.65 -8.18 -11.31
C LEU A 137 -28.28 -7.26 -10.14
N VAL A 138 -28.60 -7.67 -8.91
CA VAL A 138 -28.23 -6.93 -7.68
C VAL A 138 -26.71 -6.86 -7.56
N TYR A 139 -26.04 -8.00 -7.65
CA TYR A 139 -24.58 -8.10 -7.56
C TYR A 139 -23.88 -7.44 -8.75
N GLY A 140 -24.46 -7.56 -9.95
CA GLY A 140 -23.96 -6.85 -11.14
C GLY A 140 -23.97 -5.34 -10.97
N ALA A 141 -25.07 -4.76 -10.46
CA ALA A 141 -25.17 -3.33 -10.20
C ALA A 141 -24.23 -2.86 -9.08
N ASP A 142 -24.09 -3.65 -8.02
CA ASP A 142 -23.18 -3.39 -6.89
C ASP A 142 -21.72 -3.31 -7.36
N LEU A 143 -21.24 -4.35 -8.05
CA LEU A 143 -19.85 -4.44 -8.51
C LEU A 143 -19.52 -3.44 -9.62
N LEU A 144 -20.44 -3.21 -10.58
CA LEU A 144 -20.24 -2.16 -11.59
C LEU A 144 -20.16 -0.77 -10.94
N GLY A 145 -21.01 -0.51 -9.94
CA GLY A 145 -21.01 0.74 -9.19
C GLY A 145 -19.68 0.94 -8.46
N ALA A 146 -19.26 -0.07 -7.69
CA ALA A 146 -18.00 -0.08 -6.98
C ALA A 146 -16.81 0.14 -7.93
N GLY A 147 -16.68 -0.66 -8.99
CA GLY A 147 -15.58 -0.56 -9.96
C GLY A 147 -15.51 0.79 -10.69
N MET A 148 -16.66 1.39 -11.03
CA MET A 148 -16.68 2.75 -11.59
C MET A 148 -16.30 3.80 -10.53
N GLY A 149 -16.64 3.55 -9.25
CA GLY A 149 -16.23 4.36 -8.11
C GLY A 149 -14.72 4.40 -7.92
N SER A 150 -14.03 3.26 -8.08
CA SER A 150 -12.56 3.22 -7.93
C SER A 150 -11.81 4.04 -8.96
N MET A 151 -12.25 4.00 -10.22
CA MET A 151 -11.62 4.80 -11.27
C MET A 151 -12.04 6.27 -11.22
N GLY A 152 -13.35 6.52 -11.02
CA GLY A 152 -13.91 7.86 -11.02
C GLY A 152 -13.32 8.75 -9.93
N ILE A 153 -13.02 8.19 -8.75
CA ILE A 153 -12.50 8.98 -7.64
C ILE A 153 -11.08 9.49 -7.88
N LEU A 154 -10.21 8.69 -8.52
CA LEU A 154 -8.86 9.13 -8.86
C LEU A 154 -8.88 10.32 -9.81
N TYR A 155 -9.80 10.31 -10.79
CA TYR A 155 -9.97 11.43 -11.70
C TYR A 155 -10.45 12.68 -10.94
N VAL A 156 -11.44 12.56 -10.07
CA VAL A 156 -11.92 13.71 -9.26
C VAL A 156 -10.79 14.28 -8.37
N MET A 157 -9.95 13.41 -7.80
CA MET A 157 -8.80 13.83 -6.97
C MET A 157 -7.66 14.50 -7.76
N THR A 158 -7.66 14.46 -9.09
CA THR A 158 -6.73 15.30 -9.88
C THR A 158 -7.09 16.78 -9.79
N ILE A 159 -8.37 17.10 -9.55
CA ILE A 159 -8.91 18.46 -9.61
C ILE A 159 -9.03 19.05 -8.20
N MET A 160 -9.30 18.23 -7.19
CA MET A 160 -9.60 18.70 -5.84
C MET A 160 -9.07 17.77 -4.74
N GLY A 161 -8.85 18.35 -3.55
CA GLY A 161 -8.39 17.62 -2.37
C GLY A 161 -9.42 16.63 -1.83
N PRO A 162 -8.97 15.58 -1.10
CA PRO A 162 -9.84 14.51 -0.59
C PRO A 162 -10.87 15.02 0.44
N ASP A 163 -10.59 16.14 1.11
CA ASP A 163 -11.50 16.84 2.01
C ASP A 163 -12.76 17.37 1.31
N LYS A 164 -12.68 17.77 0.04
CA LYS A 164 -13.84 18.18 -0.77
C LYS A 164 -14.59 17.00 -1.35
N VAL A 165 -13.86 15.95 -1.72
CA VAL A 165 -14.39 14.75 -2.36
C VAL A 165 -15.45 14.07 -1.50
N VAL A 166 -15.27 14.04 -0.17
CA VAL A 166 -16.26 13.47 0.78
C VAL A 166 -17.66 14.11 0.57
N PHE A 167 -17.73 15.42 0.35
CA PHE A 167 -19.01 16.10 0.15
C PHE A 167 -19.63 15.81 -1.22
N ILE A 168 -18.82 15.59 -2.26
CA ILE A 168 -19.32 15.13 -3.56
C ILE A 168 -19.97 13.75 -3.43
N LEU A 169 -19.34 12.83 -2.71
CA LEU A 169 -19.92 11.50 -2.48
C LEU A 169 -21.22 11.58 -1.67
N ALA A 170 -21.29 12.49 -0.69
CA ALA A 170 -22.53 12.78 0.03
C ALA A 170 -23.65 13.25 -0.91
N LEU A 171 -23.34 14.15 -1.87
CA LEU A 171 -24.30 14.64 -2.86
C LEU A 171 -24.82 13.52 -3.76
N ILE A 172 -23.96 12.62 -4.21
CA ILE A 172 -24.35 11.46 -5.04
C ILE A 172 -25.28 10.53 -4.24
N ALA A 173 -24.92 10.20 -3.00
CA ALA A 173 -25.74 9.33 -2.14
C ALA A 173 -27.10 9.97 -1.78
N LEU A 174 -27.14 11.26 -1.44
CA LEU A 174 -28.39 11.98 -1.18
C LEU A 174 -29.26 12.09 -2.44
N SER A 175 -28.65 12.29 -3.61
CA SER A 175 -29.36 12.29 -4.89
C SER A 175 -29.96 10.92 -5.19
N ALA A 176 -29.23 9.83 -4.91
CA ALA A 176 -29.77 8.47 -5.01
C ALA A 176 -30.98 8.26 -4.08
N SER A 177 -30.95 8.84 -2.87
CA SER A 177 -32.08 8.79 -1.95
C SER A 177 -33.33 9.48 -2.54
N LEU A 178 -33.21 10.60 -3.26
CA LEU A 178 -34.35 11.29 -3.87
C LEU A 178 -35.15 10.41 -4.85
N ILE A 179 -34.46 9.51 -5.57
CA ILE A 179 -35.03 8.60 -6.56
C ILE A 179 -36.04 7.63 -5.94
N VAL A 180 -35.79 7.20 -4.70
CA VAL A 180 -36.56 6.17 -3.98
C VAL A 180 -37.38 6.69 -2.80
N SER A 181 -37.08 7.89 -2.30
CA SER A 181 -37.73 8.50 -1.13
C SER A 181 -39.16 9.01 -1.37
N LYS A 182 -39.94 9.11 -0.28
CA LYS A 182 -41.27 9.76 -0.23
C LYS A 182 -41.15 11.23 0.23
N ASN A 183 -42.24 12.00 0.16
CA ASN A 183 -42.25 13.47 0.25
C ASN A 183 -41.44 14.08 1.41
N TRP A 184 -41.53 13.56 2.64
CA TRP A 184 -40.79 14.13 3.78
C TRP A 184 -39.28 13.86 3.72
N LEU A 185 -38.87 12.62 3.41
CA LEU A 185 -37.45 12.27 3.22
C LEU A 185 -36.85 13.06 2.07
N ARG A 186 -37.60 13.29 0.99
CA ARG A 186 -37.15 14.12 -0.13
C ARG A 186 -36.85 15.55 0.30
N ALA A 187 -37.73 16.17 1.08
CA ALA A 187 -37.51 17.54 1.57
C ALA A 187 -36.24 17.62 2.43
N ILE A 188 -36.03 16.67 3.35
CA ILE A 188 -34.82 16.64 4.19
C ILE A 188 -33.57 16.37 3.36
N SER A 189 -33.61 15.43 2.40
CA SER A 189 -32.49 15.19 1.49
C SER A 189 -32.10 16.44 0.71
N LEU A 190 -33.07 17.25 0.24
CA LEU A 190 -32.79 18.51 -0.44
C LEU A 190 -32.10 19.53 0.47
N VAL A 191 -32.56 19.67 1.72
CA VAL A 191 -31.90 20.54 2.71
C VAL A 191 -30.45 20.09 2.94
N LEU A 192 -30.23 18.79 3.12
CA LEU A 192 -28.88 18.24 3.33
C LEU A 192 -27.98 18.36 2.10
N ILE A 193 -28.54 18.29 0.88
CA ILE A 193 -27.81 18.57 -0.36
C ILE A 193 -27.31 20.01 -0.35
N LEU A 194 -28.16 20.98 0.03
CA LEU A 194 -27.74 22.38 0.14
C LEU A 194 -26.66 22.56 1.22
N THR A 195 -26.79 21.88 2.37
CA THR A 195 -25.77 21.91 3.42
C THR A 195 -24.43 21.31 2.95
N ALA A 196 -24.47 20.17 2.24
CA ALA A 196 -23.26 19.54 1.69
C ALA A 196 -22.59 20.42 0.62
N LEU A 197 -23.38 21.10 -0.24
CA LEU A 197 -22.86 22.11 -1.17
C LEU A 197 -22.23 23.28 -0.42
N SER A 198 -22.86 23.78 0.63
CA SER A 198 -22.28 24.84 1.47
C SER A 198 -20.94 24.42 2.06
N PHE A 199 -20.82 23.20 2.60
CA PHE A 199 -19.55 22.71 3.16
C PHE A 199 -18.48 22.51 2.08
N PHE A 200 -18.88 22.08 0.88
CA PHE A 200 -18.00 21.95 -0.27
C PHE A 200 -17.38 23.30 -0.70
N PHE A 201 -18.19 24.37 -0.77
CA PHE A 201 -17.73 25.69 -1.21
C PHE A 201 -17.03 26.50 -0.11
N PHE A 202 -17.58 26.53 1.11
CA PHE A 202 -17.08 27.40 2.19
C PHE A 202 -16.00 26.76 3.08
N GLN A 203 -15.91 25.42 3.12
CA GLN A 203 -14.90 24.67 3.89
C GLN A 203 -14.62 25.22 5.31
N PRO A 204 -15.61 25.17 6.22
CA PRO A 204 -15.40 25.62 7.60
C PRO A 204 -14.23 24.89 8.26
N SER A 205 -13.64 25.48 9.31
CA SER A 205 -12.43 24.94 9.97
C SER A 205 -12.57 23.48 10.44
N VAL A 206 -13.79 23.05 10.75
CA VAL A 206 -14.14 21.68 11.15
C VAL A 206 -14.00 20.66 10.03
N THR A 207 -14.13 21.06 8.76
CA THR A 207 -14.00 20.18 7.60
C THR A 207 -12.59 20.16 7.04
N LYS A 208 -11.69 21.02 7.53
CA LYS A 208 -10.28 21.02 7.11
C LYS A 208 -9.58 19.81 7.71
N LEU A 209 -8.86 19.08 6.85
CA LEU A 209 -8.09 17.91 7.25
C LEU A 209 -7.03 18.29 8.30
N ARG A 210 -7.06 17.62 9.45
CA ARG A 210 -6.04 17.77 10.50
C ARG A 210 -4.94 16.74 10.32
N MET A 211 -3.69 17.19 10.31
CA MET A 211 -2.52 16.31 10.31
C MET A 211 -2.03 16.07 11.73
N SER A 212 -1.47 14.87 11.97
CA SER A 212 -0.76 14.56 13.20
C SER A 212 0.35 15.59 13.46
N LEU A 213 0.52 15.97 14.72
CA LEU A 213 1.54 16.93 15.13
C LEU A 213 2.97 16.38 15.09
N TYR A 214 3.12 15.05 14.91
CA TYR A 214 4.40 14.35 14.80
C TYR A 214 4.81 14.09 13.35
N LYS A 215 3.99 14.49 12.38
CA LYS A 215 4.36 14.49 10.96
C LYS A 215 5.51 15.47 10.71
N GLY A 216 6.43 15.09 9.81
CA GLY A 216 7.63 15.89 9.51
C GLY A 216 7.30 17.33 9.12
N LEU A 217 6.26 17.54 8.31
CA LEU A 217 5.79 18.89 7.97
C LEU A 217 5.34 19.70 9.20
N GLN A 218 4.50 19.12 10.07
CA GLN A 218 4.00 19.80 11.26
C GLN A 218 5.11 20.09 12.26
N LEU A 219 6.07 19.17 12.42
CA LEU A 219 7.26 19.39 13.21
C LEU A 219 8.11 20.53 12.65
N ALA A 220 8.31 20.61 11.33
CA ALA A 220 9.08 21.66 10.70
C ALA A 220 8.45 23.05 10.85
N LEU A 221 7.11 23.12 10.77
CA LEU A 221 6.36 24.37 10.90
C LEU A 221 6.23 24.89 12.34
N LYS A 222 6.59 24.07 13.36
CA LYS A 222 6.64 24.52 14.76
C LYS A 222 7.91 25.30 15.11
N TYR A 223 8.95 25.23 14.29
CA TYR A 223 10.18 25.98 14.54
C TYR A 223 9.93 27.49 14.41
N PRO A 224 10.51 28.33 15.29
CA PRO A 224 10.39 29.78 15.17
C PRO A 224 10.87 30.28 13.80
N GLY A 225 10.10 31.15 13.15
CA GLY A 225 10.41 31.66 11.82
C GLY A 225 10.12 30.68 10.67
N ALA A 226 9.45 29.55 10.95
CA ALA A 226 8.96 28.67 9.90
C ALA A 226 7.74 29.27 9.19
N GLU A 227 7.67 29.10 7.88
CA GLU A 227 6.63 29.62 7.01
C GLU A 227 6.22 28.54 6.00
N HIS A 228 4.93 28.27 5.91
CA HIS A 228 4.38 27.43 4.83
C HIS A 228 4.22 28.28 3.56
N ILE A 229 4.80 27.83 2.44
CA ILE A 229 4.81 28.59 1.19
C ILE A 229 3.59 28.22 0.34
N LYS A 230 3.48 26.93 -0.03
CA LYS A 230 2.48 26.47 -1.01
C LYS A 230 2.22 24.97 -0.91
N THR A 231 0.97 24.58 -1.15
CA THR A 231 0.51 23.19 -1.25
C THR A 231 0.17 22.85 -2.70
N TYR A 232 0.61 21.68 -3.15
CA TYR A 232 0.31 21.11 -4.46
C TYR A 232 -0.38 19.75 -4.26
N LEU A 233 -1.30 19.41 -5.15
CA LEU A 233 -2.13 18.21 -5.06
C LEU A 233 -2.06 17.41 -6.36
N SER A 234 -2.01 16.10 -6.21
CA SER A 234 -2.30 15.10 -7.23
C SER A 234 -3.17 14.00 -6.60
N PRO A 235 -3.71 13.05 -7.40
CA PRO A 235 -4.51 11.95 -6.86
C PRO A 235 -3.78 11.08 -5.84
N PHE A 236 -2.44 11.05 -5.89
CA PHE A 236 -1.62 10.11 -5.14
C PHE A 236 -0.55 10.78 -4.27
N SER A 237 -0.30 12.09 -4.42
CA SER A 237 0.67 12.82 -3.60
C SER A 237 0.20 14.25 -3.30
N ARG A 238 0.49 14.72 -2.09
CA ARG A 238 0.34 16.11 -1.67
C ARG A 238 1.73 16.61 -1.34
N ILE A 239 2.18 17.68 -1.98
CA ILE A 239 3.50 18.27 -1.74
C ILE A 239 3.30 19.62 -1.08
N ASP A 240 3.84 19.77 0.12
CA ASP A 240 3.86 21.04 0.84
C ASP A 240 5.28 21.59 0.84
N THR A 241 5.45 22.83 0.42
CA THR A 241 6.73 23.55 0.42
C THR A 241 6.74 24.59 1.53
N PHE A 242 7.88 24.75 2.20
CA PHE A 242 8.00 25.58 3.39
C PHE A 242 9.43 26.08 3.62
N ARG A 243 9.57 27.20 4.32
CA ARG A 243 10.84 27.69 4.89
C ARG A 243 10.86 27.32 6.36
N SER A 244 11.95 26.76 6.86
CA SER A 244 12.10 26.50 8.28
C SER A 244 13.58 26.34 8.66
N PRO A 245 14.03 26.86 9.82
CA PRO A 245 15.42 26.71 10.27
C PRO A 245 15.90 25.27 10.43
N VAL A 246 14.98 24.31 10.57
CA VAL A 246 15.29 22.87 10.69
C VAL A 246 15.66 22.24 9.33
N VAL A 247 15.34 22.90 8.21
CA VAL A 247 15.66 22.41 6.86
C VAL A 247 17.15 22.61 6.62
N ARG A 248 17.94 21.61 7.01
CA ARG A 248 19.40 21.55 6.84
C ARG A 248 19.80 20.21 6.25
N PHE A 249 19.47 20.01 4.99
CA PHE A 249 19.73 18.77 4.27
C PHE A 249 21.17 18.72 3.75
N ALA A 250 22.05 18.11 4.54
CA ALA A 250 23.42 17.78 4.15
C ALA A 250 23.80 16.39 4.73
N PRO A 251 23.19 15.32 4.20
CA PRO A 251 23.25 13.98 4.78
C PRO A 251 24.68 13.45 4.86
N GLY A 252 25.16 13.17 6.09
CA GLY A 252 26.49 12.62 6.33
C GLY A 252 27.64 13.63 6.12
N LEU A 253 27.34 14.93 6.10
CA LEU A 253 28.33 15.99 5.94
C LEU A 253 29.50 15.82 6.92
N SER A 254 30.71 15.88 6.38
CA SER A 254 31.93 15.81 7.17
C SER A 254 31.98 16.91 8.24
N LEU A 255 32.36 16.52 9.45
CA LEU A 255 32.60 17.45 10.56
C LEU A 255 33.77 18.43 10.30
N ARG A 256 34.52 18.26 9.21
CA ARG A 256 35.54 19.24 8.77
C ARG A 256 34.94 20.43 8.03
N TYR A 257 33.69 20.37 7.60
CA TYR A 257 33.04 21.49 6.93
C TYR A 257 32.46 22.45 7.99
N LEU A 258 32.98 23.67 8.03
CA LEU A 258 32.66 24.68 9.06
C LEU A 258 31.94 25.92 8.50
N HIS A 259 31.62 25.93 7.20
CA HIS A 259 30.96 27.04 6.55
C HIS A 259 29.43 26.88 6.58
N PRO A 260 28.66 27.96 6.42
CA PRO A 260 27.20 27.87 6.35
C PRO A 260 26.75 27.12 5.10
N LEU A 261 25.65 26.36 5.23
CA LEU A 261 24.96 25.79 4.08
C LEU A 261 24.26 26.89 3.27
N PRO A 262 24.09 26.71 1.95
CA PRO A 262 23.19 27.53 1.15
C PRO A 262 21.77 27.52 1.71
N GLU A 263 20.99 28.52 1.29
CA GLU A 263 19.55 28.54 1.54
C GLU A 263 18.89 27.26 1.00
N GLN A 264 17.95 26.71 1.77
CA GLN A 264 17.21 25.51 1.42
C GLN A 264 15.72 25.73 1.63
N ILE A 265 14.93 25.32 0.64
CA ILE A 265 13.47 25.30 0.73
C ILE A 265 13.06 23.87 1.07
N GLY A 266 12.38 23.72 2.20
CA GLY A 266 11.85 22.45 2.65
C GLY A 266 10.66 22.03 1.82
N PHE A 267 10.52 20.73 1.60
CA PHE A 267 9.28 20.16 1.13
C PHE A 267 9.00 18.82 1.79
N SER A 268 7.72 18.47 1.86
CA SER A 268 7.25 17.20 2.41
C SER A 268 6.19 16.61 1.49
N ILE A 269 6.22 15.28 1.35
CA ILE A 269 5.21 14.50 0.62
C ILE A 269 4.25 13.91 1.65
N ASP A 270 2.96 14.20 1.54
CA ASP A 270 1.89 13.79 2.46
C ASP A 270 2.16 14.14 3.93
N GLY A 271 2.87 15.25 4.15
CA GLY A 271 3.31 15.68 5.48
C GLY A 271 4.37 14.77 6.11
N GLY A 272 4.84 13.73 5.41
CA GLY A 272 5.91 12.82 5.85
C GLY A 272 7.27 13.51 5.90
N ASP A 273 8.29 12.84 5.38
CA ASP A 273 9.68 13.24 5.55
C ASP A 273 9.98 14.63 5.02
N ILE A 274 10.81 15.36 5.77
CA ILE A 274 11.33 16.65 5.35
C ILE A 274 12.45 16.40 4.35
N ASN A 275 12.32 16.95 3.16
CA ASN A 275 13.34 17.00 2.12
C ASN A 275 13.65 18.46 1.82
N ALA A 276 14.71 18.72 1.05
CA ALA A 276 15.11 20.08 0.73
C ALA A 276 15.48 20.26 -0.74
N ILE A 277 15.05 21.37 -1.32
CA ILE A 277 15.58 21.93 -2.56
C ILE A 277 16.68 22.90 -2.14
N THR A 278 17.88 22.75 -2.72
CA THR A 278 19.04 23.58 -2.35
C THR A 278 19.23 24.71 -3.35
N ALA A 279 19.45 25.93 -2.84
CA ALA A 279 19.77 27.08 -3.68
C ALA A 279 21.11 26.87 -4.39
N SER A 280 21.17 27.13 -5.69
CA SER A 280 22.38 26.92 -6.49
C SER A 280 22.86 28.17 -7.24
N GLY A 281 22.28 29.34 -6.96
CA GLY A 281 22.63 30.60 -7.65
C GLY A 281 24.05 31.10 -7.38
N ASP A 282 24.60 30.86 -6.18
CA ASP A 282 26.02 31.12 -5.85
C ASP A 282 26.78 29.80 -5.75
N PRO A 283 27.88 29.59 -6.51
CA PRO A 283 28.70 28.39 -6.40
C PRO A 283 29.47 28.26 -5.07
N ARG A 284 29.76 29.36 -4.36
CA ARG A 284 30.63 29.35 -3.18
C ARG A 284 30.02 28.53 -2.02
N PRO A 285 28.74 28.70 -1.64
CA PRO A 285 28.11 27.90 -0.61
C PRO A 285 28.01 26.40 -0.97
N LEU A 286 28.02 26.04 -2.26
CA LEU A 286 27.95 24.64 -2.72
C LEU A 286 29.21 23.83 -2.40
N ALA A 287 30.25 24.44 -1.84
CA ALA A 287 31.47 23.75 -1.39
C ALA A 287 31.20 22.56 -0.47
N PHE A 288 30.11 22.56 0.30
CA PHE A 288 29.73 21.46 1.20
C PHE A 288 29.52 20.13 0.46
N LEU A 289 29.09 20.16 -0.80
CA LEU A 289 28.82 18.94 -1.58
C LEU A 289 30.06 18.07 -1.72
N LYS A 290 31.25 18.70 -1.85
CA LYS A 290 32.54 17.98 -1.87
C LYS A 290 32.81 17.25 -0.56
N TYR A 291 32.22 17.66 0.55
CA TYR A 291 32.39 17.07 1.88
C TYR A 291 31.32 16.02 2.23
N LEU A 292 30.43 15.70 1.30
CA LEU A 292 29.44 14.63 1.46
C LEU A 292 30.03 13.27 1.08
N PRO A 293 29.59 12.17 1.72
CA PRO A 293 30.00 10.81 1.33
C PRO A 293 29.55 10.47 -0.09
N SER A 294 28.41 11.01 -0.55
CA SER A 294 27.90 10.83 -1.92
C SER A 294 28.79 11.43 -3.01
N PHE A 295 29.79 12.24 -2.65
CA PHE A 295 30.78 12.74 -3.61
C PHE A 295 31.82 11.68 -4.00
N LEU A 296 32.03 10.66 -3.15
CA LEU A 296 33.04 9.62 -3.35
C LEU A 296 32.99 8.93 -4.73
N PRO A 297 31.84 8.41 -5.23
CA PRO A 297 31.80 7.73 -6.54
C PRO A 297 32.28 8.62 -7.69
N TYR A 298 32.07 9.94 -7.60
CA TYR A 298 32.48 10.90 -8.63
C TYR A 298 33.96 11.32 -8.52
N GLU A 299 34.60 11.07 -7.37
CA GLU A 299 36.03 11.31 -7.17
C GLU A 299 36.90 10.15 -7.69
N ILE A 300 36.37 8.92 -7.67
CA ILE A 300 37.11 7.72 -8.11
C ILE A 300 36.67 7.17 -9.46
N GLY A 301 35.42 7.40 -9.86
CA GLY A 301 34.82 6.84 -11.07
C GLY A 301 34.93 7.74 -12.30
N GLN A 302 34.69 7.16 -13.47
CA GLN A 302 34.33 7.95 -14.65
C GLN A 302 32.96 8.60 -14.43
N LYS A 303 32.75 9.77 -15.03
CA LYS A 303 31.56 10.60 -14.79
C LYS A 303 30.97 11.16 -16.09
N ASP A 304 31.21 10.47 -17.20
CA ASP A 304 30.69 10.89 -18.49
C ASP A 304 29.18 10.62 -18.58
N ASP A 305 28.73 9.43 -18.18
CA ASP A 305 27.31 9.03 -18.15
C ASP A 305 26.86 8.65 -16.73
N VAL A 306 26.07 9.53 -16.11
CA VAL A 306 25.55 9.38 -14.74
C VAL A 306 24.04 9.20 -14.79
N LEU A 307 23.53 8.23 -14.06
CA LEU A 307 22.11 8.04 -13.78
C LEU A 307 21.84 8.26 -12.29
N ILE A 308 20.86 9.10 -11.98
CA ILE A 308 20.43 9.38 -10.60
C ILE A 308 18.97 8.95 -10.46
N LEU A 309 18.71 8.04 -9.52
CA LEU A 309 17.38 7.49 -9.25
C LEU A 309 16.76 8.16 -8.01
N ASP A 310 15.50 8.60 -8.14
CA ASP A 310 14.73 9.34 -7.13
C ASP A 310 15.53 10.50 -6.49
N PRO A 311 16.02 11.47 -7.29
CA PRO A 311 16.81 12.60 -6.79
C PRO A 311 16.05 13.53 -5.85
N LYS A 312 14.71 13.48 -5.81
CA LYS A 312 13.85 14.32 -4.97
C LYS A 312 14.16 15.81 -5.12
N GLY A 313 14.79 16.42 -4.11
CA GLY A 313 15.21 17.83 -4.12
C GLY A 313 16.49 18.12 -4.92
N GLY A 314 17.08 17.09 -5.56
CA GLY A 314 18.18 17.23 -6.51
C GLY A 314 19.58 17.31 -5.92
N LEU A 315 19.78 16.95 -4.64
CA LEU A 315 21.11 17.04 -4.02
C LEU A 315 22.17 16.23 -4.79
N GLN A 316 21.86 15.01 -5.21
CA GLN A 316 22.75 14.15 -5.99
C GLN A 316 23.02 14.74 -7.38
N VAL A 317 22.04 15.44 -7.95
CA VAL A 317 22.21 16.16 -9.22
C VAL A 317 23.25 17.27 -9.05
N LEU A 318 23.16 18.05 -7.96
CA LEU A 318 24.14 19.08 -7.64
C LEU A 318 25.53 18.48 -7.38
N VAL A 319 25.62 17.33 -6.70
CA VAL A 319 26.88 16.60 -6.51
C VAL A 319 27.50 16.21 -7.86
N ALA A 320 26.73 15.60 -8.75
CA ALA A 320 27.19 15.18 -10.07
C ALA A 320 27.64 16.38 -10.92
N GLN A 321 26.87 17.46 -10.93
CA GLN A 321 27.21 18.71 -11.61
C GLN A 321 28.49 19.35 -11.04
N MET A 322 28.63 19.42 -9.72
CA MET A 322 29.82 19.96 -9.07
C MET A 322 31.06 19.10 -9.34
N ALA A 323 30.89 17.79 -9.45
CA ALA A 323 31.96 16.90 -9.86
C ALA A 323 32.34 17.05 -11.35
N GLY A 324 31.54 17.75 -12.16
CA GLY A 324 31.77 17.94 -13.60
C GLY A 324 31.32 16.76 -14.44
N ALA A 325 30.22 16.09 -14.07
CA ALA A 325 29.61 15.05 -14.89
C ALA A 325 29.04 15.63 -16.19
N LYS A 326 29.23 14.94 -17.33
CA LYS A 326 28.82 15.43 -18.65
C LYS A 326 27.34 15.19 -18.94
N ASN A 327 26.90 13.93 -18.86
CA ASN A 327 25.53 13.52 -19.10
C ASN A 327 24.90 13.02 -17.80
N VAL A 328 23.97 13.80 -17.24
CA VAL A 328 23.24 13.42 -16.02
C VAL A 328 21.78 13.13 -16.35
N SER A 329 21.42 11.85 -16.41
CA SER A 329 20.04 11.38 -16.50
C SER A 329 19.42 11.32 -15.10
N LYS A 330 18.22 11.86 -14.93
CA LYS A 330 17.47 11.83 -13.67
C LYS A 330 16.14 11.12 -13.86
N ILE A 331 15.78 10.25 -12.92
CA ILE A 331 14.48 9.58 -12.92
C ILE A 331 13.84 9.80 -11.56
N GLU A 332 12.70 10.49 -11.55
CA GLU A 332 11.95 10.80 -10.33
C GLU A 332 10.59 10.10 -10.36
N SER A 333 10.31 9.28 -9.35
CA SER A 333 9.06 8.51 -9.25
C SER A 333 7.84 9.39 -9.02
N ASN A 334 7.98 10.59 -8.45
CA ASN A 334 6.86 11.52 -8.28
C ASN A 334 6.81 12.60 -9.38
N PRO A 335 5.95 12.46 -10.41
CA PRO A 335 5.88 13.44 -11.50
C PRO A 335 5.45 14.85 -11.04
N LEU A 336 4.66 14.95 -9.98
CA LEU A 336 4.25 16.24 -9.42
C LEU A 336 5.47 17.01 -8.87
N LEU A 337 6.44 16.32 -8.27
CA LEU A 337 7.66 16.94 -7.75
C LEU A 337 8.52 17.53 -8.88
N VAL A 338 8.65 16.78 -9.98
CA VAL A 338 9.36 17.24 -11.19
C VAL A 338 8.70 18.50 -11.74
N GLU A 339 7.37 18.52 -11.83
CA GLU A 339 6.62 19.69 -12.31
C GLU A 339 6.82 20.91 -11.41
N ILE A 340 6.70 20.74 -10.09
CA ILE A 340 6.88 21.81 -9.10
C ILE A 340 8.27 22.43 -9.21
N ILE A 341 9.32 21.61 -9.28
CA ILE A 341 10.68 22.14 -9.31
C ILE A 341 10.99 22.79 -10.66
N ARG A 342 10.47 22.25 -11.77
CA ARG A 342 10.63 22.84 -13.11
C ARG A 342 9.88 24.16 -13.31
N LYS A 343 8.72 24.33 -12.68
CA LYS A 343 7.87 25.52 -12.87
C LYS A 343 8.12 26.58 -11.80
N ASP A 344 8.12 26.19 -10.53
CA ASP A 344 8.07 27.12 -9.41
C ASP A 344 9.44 27.33 -8.75
N TYR A 345 10.38 26.36 -8.85
CA TYR A 345 11.69 26.43 -8.19
C TYR A 345 12.88 26.32 -9.16
N LYS A 346 12.65 26.54 -10.46
CA LYS A 346 13.66 26.34 -11.52
C LYS A 346 14.90 27.19 -11.31
N GLU A 347 14.71 28.49 -11.10
CA GLU A 347 15.82 29.43 -10.89
C GLU A 347 16.50 29.20 -9.55
N PHE A 348 15.72 29.02 -8.49
CA PHE A 348 16.23 28.76 -7.13
C PHE A 348 17.18 27.55 -7.09
N SER A 349 16.76 26.44 -7.71
CA SER A 349 17.52 25.20 -7.79
C SER A 349 18.58 25.14 -8.90
N GLY A 350 18.69 26.17 -9.75
CA GLY A 350 19.59 26.17 -10.90
C GLY A 350 19.27 25.09 -11.93
N ASN A 351 17.99 24.85 -12.18
CA ASN A 351 17.51 23.95 -13.23
C ASN A 351 17.97 22.50 -13.05
N ILE A 352 18.03 21.99 -11.80
CA ILE A 352 18.36 20.58 -11.50
C ILE A 352 17.51 19.57 -12.27
N PHE A 353 16.26 19.91 -12.59
CA PHE A 353 15.36 19.07 -13.40
C PHE A 353 15.21 19.59 -14.83
N GLY A 354 16.24 20.20 -15.40
CA GLY A 354 16.26 20.59 -16.82
C GLY A 354 16.23 19.37 -17.76
N ASP A 355 17.20 19.31 -18.67
CA ASP A 355 17.29 18.23 -19.66
C ASP A 355 17.56 16.87 -19.00
N ASN A 356 17.26 15.81 -19.75
CA ASN A 356 17.44 14.40 -19.36
C ASN A 356 16.75 14.03 -18.04
N THR A 357 15.61 14.64 -17.76
CA THR A 357 14.76 14.28 -16.61
C THR A 357 13.54 13.52 -17.10
N TYR A 358 13.32 12.35 -16.51
CA TYR A 358 12.21 11.46 -16.78
C TYR A 358 11.41 11.21 -15.50
N SER A 359 10.14 10.85 -15.64
CA SER A 359 9.29 10.45 -14.52
C SER A 359 8.96 8.96 -14.59
N GLY A 360 8.84 8.32 -13.43
CA GLY A 360 8.53 6.91 -13.30
C GLY A 360 9.50 6.16 -12.40
N LEU A 361 9.35 4.84 -12.30
CA LEU A 361 10.28 4.00 -11.54
C LEU A 361 11.60 3.81 -12.31
N GLY A 362 12.72 4.14 -11.65
CA GLY A 362 14.07 4.04 -12.23
C GLY A 362 14.41 2.67 -12.81
N ARG A 363 14.02 1.61 -12.11
CA ARG A 363 14.17 0.23 -12.56
C ARG A 363 13.37 -0.08 -13.83
N SER A 364 12.10 0.30 -13.87
CA SER A 364 11.23 0.07 -15.04
C SER A 364 11.77 0.81 -16.26
N TRP A 365 12.26 2.04 -16.08
CA TRP A 365 12.90 2.81 -17.15
C TRP A 365 14.18 2.14 -17.66
N LEU A 366 15.06 1.67 -16.76
CA LEU A 366 16.29 0.97 -17.12
C LEU A 366 15.99 -0.25 -17.99
N LYS A 367 14.97 -1.03 -17.62
CA LYS A 367 14.55 -2.21 -18.38
C LYS A 367 14.12 -1.90 -19.82
N THR A 368 13.55 -0.72 -20.06
CA THR A 368 13.19 -0.27 -21.42
C THR A 368 14.39 0.25 -22.22
N GLY A 369 15.44 0.68 -21.52
CA GLY A 369 16.64 1.28 -22.10
C GLY A 369 17.72 0.24 -22.40
N LYS A 370 18.63 0.57 -23.33
CA LYS A 370 19.87 -0.21 -23.56
C LYS A 370 21.12 0.56 -23.11
N ARG A 371 20.95 1.78 -22.59
CA ARG A 371 22.04 2.67 -22.21
C ARG A 371 22.72 2.15 -20.95
N LYS A 372 24.04 2.16 -20.95
CA LYS A 372 24.87 1.82 -19.79
C LYS A 372 25.50 3.07 -19.18
N PHE A 373 25.72 3.04 -17.87
CA PHE A 373 26.16 4.20 -17.09
C PHE A 373 27.50 3.95 -16.40
N ASP A 374 28.30 5.01 -16.26
CA ASP A 374 29.51 5.01 -15.44
C ASP A 374 29.15 5.05 -13.96
N ILE A 375 28.11 5.81 -13.59
CA ILE A 375 27.62 5.89 -12.21
C ILE A 375 26.11 5.73 -12.21
N ILE A 376 25.60 4.84 -11.36
CA ILE A 376 24.20 4.80 -10.95
C ILE A 376 24.16 5.20 -9.47
N ASP A 377 23.50 6.30 -9.14
CA ASP A 377 23.45 6.86 -7.78
C ASP A 377 22.03 6.73 -7.22
N ILE A 378 21.91 6.05 -6.08
CA ILE A 378 20.65 5.79 -5.37
C ILE A 378 20.78 6.34 -3.94
N SER A 379 19.82 7.15 -3.52
CA SER A 379 19.84 7.73 -2.18
C SER A 379 18.55 7.47 -1.40
N LEU A 380 18.69 6.80 -0.25
CA LEU A 380 17.61 6.60 0.71
C LEU A 380 17.64 7.69 1.80
N MET A 381 17.96 8.93 1.39
CA MET A 381 18.14 10.07 2.28
C MET A 381 16.90 10.95 2.40
N GLY A 382 16.77 11.58 3.57
CA GLY A 382 15.90 12.70 3.88
C GLY A 382 16.62 13.66 4.83
N THR A 383 15.97 14.73 5.29
CA THR A 383 16.59 15.67 6.27
C THR A 383 16.82 15.02 7.62
N MET A 384 16.03 14.01 7.95
CA MET A 384 16.18 13.19 9.16
C MET A 384 15.92 11.74 8.79
N PRO A 385 16.49 10.77 9.55
CA PRO A 385 16.03 9.39 9.48
C PRO A 385 14.56 9.38 9.84
N SER A 386 13.73 8.99 8.90
CA SER A 386 12.31 8.84 9.12
C SER A 386 12.00 7.41 9.50
N ALA A 387 11.10 7.27 10.47
CA ALA A 387 10.40 6.02 10.68
C ALA A 387 9.38 5.82 9.55
N SER A 388 9.88 5.59 8.34
CA SER A 388 9.12 4.91 7.28
C SER A 388 9.35 3.39 7.38
N PHE A 389 9.60 2.91 8.61
CA PHE A 389 9.69 1.50 8.96
C PHE A 389 8.27 0.95 8.91
N GLY A 390 8.08 -0.18 8.25
CA GLY A 390 6.77 -0.80 8.22
C GLY A 390 6.48 -1.60 6.96
N ILE A 391 5.20 -1.93 6.85
CA ILE A 391 4.68 -2.93 5.93
C ILE A 391 4.27 -2.24 4.63
N SER A 392 5.28 -1.82 3.87
CA SER A 392 5.10 -1.48 2.45
C SER A 392 6.02 -2.32 1.60
N GLU A 393 5.49 -2.59 0.42
CA GLU A 393 6.20 -3.13 -0.70
C GLU A 393 7.12 -2.06 -1.31
N ASP A 394 8.40 -2.39 -1.48
CA ASP A 394 9.39 -1.54 -2.14
C ASP A 394 10.19 -2.34 -3.16
N TYR A 395 9.70 -2.33 -4.39
CA TYR A 395 10.29 -3.04 -5.55
C TYR A 395 11.62 -2.44 -6.04
N ARG A 396 12.13 -1.38 -5.40
CA ARG A 396 13.42 -0.76 -5.75
C ARG A 396 14.61 -1.44 -5.07
N PHE A 397 14.38 -2.21 -4.02
CA PHE A 397 15.42 -2.82 -3.19
C PHE A 397 15.33 -4.35 -3.14
N THR A 398 14.90 -4.95 -4.24
CA THR A 398 14.84 -6.41 -4.45
C THR A 398 16.05 -6.90 -5.24
N ILE A 399 16.33 -8.20 -5.20
CA ILE A 399 17.38 -8.83 -5.99
C ILE A 399 17.23 -8.51 -7.47
N GLU A 400 16.00 -8.59 -7.98
CA GLU A 400 15.69 -8.33 -9.38
C GLU A 400 15.88 -6.85 -9.75
N ALA A 401 15.72 -5.93 -8.79
CA ALA A 401 16.07 -4.51 -8.98
C ALA A 401 17.59 -4.32 -9.10
N PHE A 402 18.38 -4.96 -8.24
CA PHE A 402 19.83 -4.88 -8.30
C PHE A 402 20.40 -5.57 -9.54
N ASN A 403 19.75 -6.62 -10.05
CA ASN A 403 20.09 -7.24 -11.34
C ASN A 403 19.99 -6.21 -12.48
N GLU A 404 18.93 -5.39 -12.49
CA GLU A 404 18.78 -4.29 -13.46
C GLU A 404 19.82 -3.18 -13.25
N TYR A 405 20.04 -2.73 -12.01
CA TYR A 405 21.00 -1.66 -11.73
C TYR A 405 22.44 -2.08 -12.11
N ILE A 406 22.90 -3.25 -11.66
CA ILE A 406 24.25 -3.75 -11.93
C ILE A 406 24.40 -4.12 -13.41
N GLY A 407 23.35 -4.69 -14.03
CA GLY A 407 23.29 -5.00 -15.45
C GLY A 407 23.55 -3.79 -16.35
N HIS A 408 23.03 -2.63 -15.97
CA HIS A 408 23.14 -1.36 -16.69
C HIS A 408 24.39 -0.54 -16.36
N LEU A 409 25.29 -1.02 -15.51
CA LEU A 409 26.62 -0.40 -15.37
C LEU A 409 27.48 -0.66 -16.62
N LYS A 410 28.40 0.25 -16.96
CA LYS A 410 29.54 -0.06 -17.86
C LYS A 410 30.50 -1.04 -17.16
N PRO A 411 31.47 -1.66 -17.86
CA PRO A 411 32.39 -2.64 -17.26
C PRO A 411 33.10 -2.14 -15.99
N ASP A 412 33.52 -0.88 -15.97
CA ASP A 412 34.14 -0.20 -14.81
C ASP A 412 33.20 0.77 -14.09
N GLY A 413 31.89 0.67 -14.37
CA GLY A 413 30.89 1.52 -13.74
C GLY A 413 30.67 1.19 -12.25
N LEU A 414 30.15 2.17 -11.51
CA LEU A 414 29.92 2.16 -10.07
C LEU A 414 28.43 2.36 -9.76
N LEU A 415 27.88 1.45 -8.96
CA LEU A 415 26.63 1.70 -8.24
C LEU A 415 26.96 2.30 -6.88
N SER A 416 26.39 3.47 -6.57
CA SER A 416 26.52 4.15 -5.28
C SER A 416 25.20 4.17 -4.56
N ILE A 417 25.20 3.74 -3.30
CA ILE A 417 24.00 3.75 -2.46
C ILE A 417 24.32 4.42 -1.13
N ASN A 418 23.54 5.46 -0.80
CA ASN A 418 23.68 6.22 0.43
C ASN A 418 22.42 6.03 1.30
N LEU A 419 22.60 5.50 2.52
CA LEU A 419 21.53 5.25 3.50
C LEU A 419 21.92 5.66 4.93
N PHE A 420 20.93 5.88 5.80
CA PHE A 420 21.15 6.29 7.18
C PHE A 420 21.67 5.09 7.99
N ILE A 421 22.54 5.36 8.97
CA ILE A 421 22.99 4.38 9.95
C ILE A 421 21.92 4.29 11.03
N LEU A 422 21.45 3.08 11.31
CA LEU A 422 20.45 2.80 12.34
C LEU A 422 20.95 1.67 13.23
N PRO A 423 21.67 1.95 14.34
CA PRO A 423 22.17 0.92 15.23
C PRO A 423 21.03 0.28 16.06
N PRO A 424 21.05 -1.05 16.31
CA PRO A 424 21.94 -2.05 15.70
C PRO A 424 21.70 -2.22 14.19
N PRO A 425 22.77 -2.50 13.40
CA PRO A 425 22.70 -2.52 11.93
C PRO A 425 21.59 -3.43 11.39
N ARG A 426 20.77 -2.94 10.47
CA ARG A 426 19.67 -3.76 9.92
C ARG A 426 19.41 -3.50 8.44
N ILE A 427 19.12 -2.25 8.08
CA ILE A 427 18.83 -1.85 6.69
C ILE A 427 20.06 -2.08 5.83
N GLU A 428 21.21 -1.67 6.33
CA GLU A 428 22.51 -1.78 5.69
C GLU A 428 22.93 -3.24 5.46
N LEU A 429 22.64 -4.15 6.40
CA LEU A 429 22.95 -5.57 6.26
C LEU A 429 21.98 -6.28 5.31
N ARG A 430 20.68 -5.98 5.39
CA ARG A 430 19.69 -6.50 4.44
C ARG A 430 20.03 -6.06 3.02
N LEU A 431 20.27 -4.77 2.82
CA LEU A 431 20.68 -4.21 1.53
C LEU A 431 21.92 -4.90 0.97
N LEU A 432 22.95 -5.08 1.82
CA LEU A 432 24.16 -5.77 1.43
C LEU A 432 23.88 -7.22 1.01
N ASN A 433 23.09 -7.97 1.78
CA ASN A 433 22.74 -9.35 1.45
C ASN A 433 21.93 -9.44 0.14
N THR A 434 21.00 -8.51 -0.10
CA THR A 434 20.25 -8.40 -1.37
C THR A 434 21.18 -8.13 -2.55
N ILE A 435 22.14 -7.20 -2.41
CA ILE A 435 23.13 -6.91 -3.45
C ILE A 435 24.00 -8.14 -3.73
N ILE A 436 24.49 -8.81 -2.68
CA ILE A 436 25.34 -10.00 -2.81
C ILE A 436 24.58 -11.12 -3.53
N ALA A 437 23.32 -11.36 -3.16
CA ALA A 437 22.49 -12.38 -3.83
C ALA A 437 22.29 -12.06 -5.32
N SER A 438 22.01 -10.80 -5.66
CA SER A 438 21.94 -10.32 -7.05
C SER A 438 23.25 -10.55 -7.80
N MET A 439 24.40 -10.20 -7.22
CA MET A 439 25.70 -10.43 -7.84
C MET A 439 25.98 -11.93 -8.07
N GLU A 440 25.59 -12.78 -7.12
CA GLU A 440 25.74 -14.24 -7.23
C GLU A 440 24.85 -14.83 -8.33
N GLU A 441 23.59 -14.38 -8.47
CA GLU A 441 22.70 -14.75 -9.58
C GLU A 441 23.26 -14.34 -10.95
N MET A 442 23.94 -13.20 -11.01
CA MET A 442 24.63 -12.72 -12.21
C MET A 442 25.95 -13.46 -12.49
N GLY A 443 26.33 -14.44 -11.65
CA GLY A 443 27.55 -15.23 -11.79
C GLY A 443 28.83 -14.57 -11.25
N ILE A 444 28.73 -13.44 -10.53
CA ILE A 444 29.87 -12.74 -9.93
C ILE A 444 30.25 -13.44 -8.62
N LYS A 445 31.32 -14.24 -8.66
CA LYS A 445 31.87 -14.93 -7.48
C LYS A 445 32.79 -14.01 -6.67
N LYS A 446 32.98 -14.30 -5.37
CA LYS A 446 33.84 -13.53 -4.45
C LYS A 446 33.46 -12.04 -4.39
N THR A 447 32.18 -11.76 -4.13
CA THR A 447 31.56 -10.42 -4.07
C THR A 447 32.31 -9.42 -3.19
N ALA A 448 32.97 -9.87 -2.13
CA ALA A 448 33.82 -9.05 -1.27
C ALA A 448 34.90 -8.24 -2.01
N LYS A 449 35.36 -8.68 -3.19
CA LYS A 449 36.35 -7.95 -4.01
C LYS A 449 35.78 -6.75 -4.77
N TYR A 450 34.46 -6.68 -4.87
CA TYR A 450 33.72 -5.75 -5.75
C TYR A 450 32.89 -4.74 -4.97
N ILE A 451 32.99 -4.75 -3.65
CA ILE A 451 32.22 -3.89 -2.74
C ILE A 451 33.19 -3.08 -1.88
N VAL A 452 32.90 -1.79 -1.72
CA VAL A 452 33.56 -0.88 -0.78
C VAL A 452 32.49 -0.19 0.05
N VAL A 453 32.76 -0.03 1.34
CA VAL A 453 31.82 0.58 2.29
C VAL A 453 32.56 1.57 3.18
N ILE A 454 32.07 2.81 3.19
CA ILE A 454 32.51 3.86 4.10
C ILE A 454 31.36 4.33 4.97
N ARG A 455 31.69 4.91 6.13
CA ARG A 455 30.73 5.35 7.13
C ARG A 455 31.08 6.74 7.63
N THR A 456 30.05 7.54 7.80
CA THR A 456 30.11 8.88 8.42
C THR A 456 29.50 8.80 9.82
N TRP A 457 29.25 9.94 10.46
CA TRP A 457 28.61 9.97 11.78
C TRP A 457 27.14 9.50 11.75
N GLY A 458 26.45 9.64 10.62
CA GLY A 458 25.01 9.32 10.50
C GLY A 458 24.63 8.49 9.26
N ASN A 459 25.54 8.31 8.31
CA ASN A 459 25.27 7.66 7.01
C ASN A 459 26.32 6.65 6.63
N ILE A 460 25.92 5.65 5.84
CA ILE A 460 26.80 4.69 5.19
C ILE A 460 26.70 4.86 3.66
N CYS A 461 27.84 4.75 2.99
CA CYS A 461 27.94 4.77 1.53
C CYS A 461 28.51 3.42 1.07
N ILE A 462 27.71 2.69 0.30
CA ILE A 462 28.07 1.40 -0.29
C ILE A 462 28.35 1.63 -1.78
N LEU A 463 29.51 1.19 -2.24
CA LEU A 463 29.92 1.21 -3.64
C LEU A 463 30.05 -0.22 -4.16
N VAL A 464 29.49 -0.47 -5.34
CA VAL A 464 29.49 -1.79 -5.99
C VAL A 464 30.00 -1.65 -7.43
N LYS A 465 30.93 -2.51 -7.85
CA LYS A 465 31.44 -2.61 -9.23
C LYS A 465 31.21 -4.00 -9.81
N LYS A 466 31.41 -4.12 -11.13
CA LYS A 466 31.54 -5.42 -11.83
C LYS A 466 32.99 -5.87 -12.00
N SER A 467 33.93 -4.93 -11.96
CA SER A 467 35.37 -5.18 -11.95
C SER A 467 35.94 -4.98 -10.54
N PRO A 468 37.04 -5.68 -10.18
CA PRO A 468 37.69 -5.46 -8.89
C PRO A 468 38.17 -4.02 -8.76
N PHE A 469 38.10 -3.46 -7.56
CA PHE A 469 38.69 -2.15 -7.29
C PHE A 469 40.22 -2.19 -7.47
N THR A 470 40.75 -1.24 -8.23
CA THR A 470 42.18 -1.07 -8.47
C THR A 470 42.87 -0.46 -7.25
N LEU A 471 44.19 -0.66 -7.13
CA LEU A 471 44.98 -0.06 -6.05
C LEU A 471 44.89 1.48 -6.03
N ASN A 472 44.80 2.12 -7.21
CA ASN A 472 44.65 3.56 -7.32
C ASN A 472 43.30 4.04 -6.78
N GLU A 473 42.21 3.35 -7.12
CA GLU A 473 40.88 3.64 -6.56
C GLU A 473 40.85 3.43 -5.04
N LEU A 474 41.44 2.33 -4.54
CA LEU A 474 41.52 2.06 -3.10
C LEU A 474 42.31 3.15 -2.35
N ASN A 475 43.44 3.59 -2.90
CA ASN A 475 44.22 4.68 -2.34
C ASN A 475 43.44 6.01 -2.35
N ALA A 476 42.68 6.28 -3.41
CA ALA A 476 41.80 7.44 -3.50
C ALA A 476 40.66 7.37 -2.45
N ILE A 477 40.03 6.21 -2.26
CA ILE A 477 39.01 5.99 -1.21
C ILE A 477 39.60 6.24 0.18
N LYS A 478 40.80 5.70 0.47
CA LYS A 478 41.48 5.92 1.76
C LYS A 478 41.80 7.39 1.97
N LYS A 479 42.32 8.07 0.95
CA LYS A 479 42.59 9.52 0.99
C LYS A 479 41.32 10.32 1.22
N PHE A 480 40.27 10.06 0.45
CA PHE A 480 38.95 10.70 0.59
C PHE A 480 38.42 10.59 2.02
N SER A 481 38.47 9.36 2.57
CA SER A 481 37.97 9.05 3.90
C SER A 481 38.78 9.75 4.99
N ARG A 482 40.12 9.70 4.91
CA ARG A 482 41.01 10.43 5.82
C ARG A 482 40.79 11.93 5.77
N ASP A 483 40.72 12.49 4.56
CA ASP A 483 40.60 13.93 4.33
C ASP A 483 39.24 14.46 4.82
N ARG A 484 38.21 13.60 4.94
CA ARG A 484 36.87 13.98 5.43
C ARG A 484 36.52 13.39 6.79
N ARG A 485 37.45 12.68 7.45
CA ARG A 485 37.24 12.00 8.73
C ARG A 485 36.08 11.00 8.70
N PHE A 486 35.96 10.27 7.59
CA PHE A 486 35.05 9.15 7.45
C PHE A 486 35.77 7.83 7.76
N ASP A 487 35.04 6.88 8.33
CA ASP A 487 35.57 5.56 8.66
C ASP A 487 35.41 4.58 7.49
N LEU A 488 36.39 3.69 7.34
CA LEU A 488 36.34 2.58 6.41
C LEU A 488 35.69 1.39 7.11
N ILE A 489 34.67 0.78 6.50
CA ILE A 489 34.00 -0.43 7.03
C ILE A 489 34.45 -1.66 6.26
N HIS A 490 34.48 -1.57 4.93
CA HIS A 490 34.94 -2.65 4.08
C HIS A 490 35.64 -2.11 2.83
N TYR A 491 36.78 -2.70 2.51
CA TYR A 491 37.37 -2.70 1.18
C TYR A 491 38.18 -4.00 1.02
N PRO A 492 38.50 -4.46 -0.20
CA PRO A 492 39.25 -5.69 -0.38
C PRO A 492 40.63 -5.64 0.31
N GLY A 493 40.80 -6.43 1.38
CA GLY A 493 42.04 -6.48 2.17
C GLY A 493 42.09 -5.57 3.40
N ILE A 494 40.96 -4.98 3.81
CA ILE A 494 40.87 -4.16 5.03
C ILE A 494 41.30 -4.90 6.29
N LYS A 495 42.02 -4.21 7.19
CA LYS A 495 42.31 -4.67 8.55
C LYS A 495 41.38 -4.00 9.56
N GLU A 496 41.11 -4.69 10.67
CA GLU A 496 40.22 -4.17 11.72
C GLU A 496 40.70 -2.82 12.29
N GLU A 497 42.02 -2.66 12.41
CA GLU A 497 42.71 -1.45 12.87
C GLU A 497 42.47 -0.22 11.98
N GLU A 498 42.06 -0.41 10.72
CA GLU A 498 41.75 0.67 9.77
C GLU A 498 40.30 1.16 9.88
N SER A 499 39.46 0.47 10.65
CA SER A 499 38.05 0.82 10.91
C SER A 499 37.89 1.53 12.26
N ASN A 500 36.79 2.27 12.42
CA ASN A 500 36.40 2.90 13.69
C ASN A 500 37.47 3.86 14.27
N ILE A 501 38.14 4.65 13.41
CA ILE A 501 39.23 5.56 13.78
C ILE A 501 38.69 6.94 14.15
N TYR A 502 37.82 7.51 13.30
CA TYR A 502 37.38 8.90 13.37
C TYR A 502 36.03 9.05 14.08
N VAL A 503 35.02 8.27 13.67
CA VAL A 503 33.68 8.23 14.29
C VAL A 503 33.63 7.02 15.22
N ARG A 504 34.33 7.11 16.35
CA ARG A 504 34.50 5.97 17.26
C ARG A 504 33.18 5.55 17.91
N MET A 505 32.76 4.33 17.61
CA MET A 505 31.69 3.60 18.31
C MET A 505 32.27 2.79 19.46
N PRO A 506 31.47 2.46 20.50
CA PRO A 506 31.91 1.61 21.61
C PRO A 506 32.45 0.24 21.18
N SER A 507 31.94 -0.29 20.08
CA SER A 507 32.38 -1.55 19.47
C SER A 507 32.56 -1.40 17.96
N ASN A 508 33.41 -2.24 17.35
CA ASN A 508 33.60 -2.30 15.90
C ASN A 508 32.56 -3.21 15.21
N GLU A 509 31.30 -3.15 15.68
CA GLU A 509 30.23 -4.06 15.24
C GLU A 509 30.00 -3.98 13.72
N TYR A 510 30.10 -2.80 13.13
CA TYR A 510 29.97 -2.61 11.68
C TYR A 510 31.03 -3.39 10.90
N PHE A 511 32.30 -3.34 11.30
CA PHE A 511 33.36 -4.11 10.64
C PHE A 511 33.08 -5.61 10.74
N THR A 512 32.77 -6.11 11.94
CA THR A 512 32.48 -7.52 12.17
C THR A 512 31.26 -8.00 11.38
N ALA A 513 30.17 -7.23 11.39
CA ALA A 513 28.94 -7.58 10.70
C ALA A 513 29.12 -7.61 9.18
N PHE A 514 29.78 -6.60 8.59
CA PHE A 514 30.06 -6.57 7.15
C PHE A 514 31.04 -7.68 6.74
N LYS A 515 32.10 -7.93 7.52
CA LYS A 515 33.03 -9.04 7.28
C LYS A 515 32.30 -10.38 7.25
N ASN A 516 31.41 -10.61 8.21
CA ASN A 516 30.63 -11.86 8.30
C ASN A 516 29.59 -11.99 7.17
N ALA A 517 28.97 -10.88 6.75
CA ALA A 517 28.02 -10.86 5.65
C ALA A 517 28.70 -11.09 4.28
N LEU A 518 29.91 -10.57 4.09
CA LEU A 518 30.66 -10.70 2.83
C LEU A 518 31.39 -12.04 2.68
N ASN A 519 31.56 -12.81 3.76
CA ASN A 519 32.15 -14.13 3.73
C ASN A 519 31.04 -15.21 3.60
N PRO A 520 30.98 -15.98 2.49
CA PRO A 520 29.97 -17.01 2.28
C PRO A 520 29.85 -18.04 3.41
N GLU A 521 30.96 -18.39 4.06
CA GLU A 521 30.98 -19.41 5.13
C GLU A 521 30.28 -18.94 6.40
N THR A 522 30.34 -17.64 6.71
CA THR A 522 29.75 -17.06 7.92
C THR A 522 28.40 -16.39 7.66
N ARG A 523 28.10 -16.07 6.39
CA ARG A 523 26.92 -15.30 5.99
C ARG A 523 25.63 -16.00 6.37
N GLU A 524 25.50 -17.29 6.09
CA GLU A 524 24.27 -18.04 6.40
C GLU A 524 23.98 -18.05 7.91
N LYS A 525 25.01 -18.27 8.72
CA LYS A 525 24.91 -18.20 10.18
C LYS A 525 24.52 -16.80 10.66
N LEU A 526 25.15 -15.75 10.13
CA LEU A 526 24.77 -14.36 10.43
C LEU A 526 23.30 -14.13 10.09
N VAL A 527 22.88 -14.46 8.87
CA VAL A 527 21.48 -14.28 8.43
C VAL A 527 20.52 -15.01 9.36
N ASN A 528 20.79 -16.24 9.77
CA ASN A 528 19.87 -17.03 10.60
C ASN A 528 19.82 -16.62 12.08
N ASP A 529 20.96 -16.21 12.64
CA ASP A 529 21.13 -15.96 14.08
C ASP A 529 20.99 -14.48 14.46
N TYR A 530 21.11 -13.56 13.50
CA TYR A 530 21.04 -12.12 13.79
C TYR A 530 19.68 -11.68 14.38
N LEU A 531 19.74 -10.60 15.16
CA LEU A 531 18.59 -10.05 15.90
C LEU A 531 17.43 -9.70 14.97
N PHE A 532 17.74 -9.04 13.86
CA PHE A 532 16.80 -8.61 12.83
C PHE A 532 16.80 -9.55 11.63
N ASP A 533 15.71 -9.50 10.86
CA ASP A 533 15.64 -10.17 9.58
C ASP A 533 16.43 -9.40 8.53
N ILE A 534 17.55 -9.98 8.12
CA ILE A 534 18.47 -9.41 7.13
C ILE A 534 18.55 -10.28 5.87
N ARG A 535 17.58 -11.18 5.67
CA ARG A 535 17.49 -12.00 4.46
C ARG A 535 17.38 -11.12 3.19
N PRO A 536 17.93 -11.56 2.05
CA PRO A 536 17.68 -10.93 0.76
C PRO A 536 16.17 -10.83 0.46
N VAL A 537 15.78 -9.86 -0.37
CA VAL A 537 14.38 -9.55 -0.69
C VAL A 537 14.13 -9.77 -2.17
N HIS A 538 13.02 -10.40 -2.55
CA HIS A 538 12.62 -10.62 -3.94
C HIS A 538 11.38 -9.80 -4.32
N ASP A 539 11.09 -9.72 -5.62
CA ASP A 539 9.85 -9.14 -6.13
C ASP A 539 8.58 -9.89 -5.68
N ASP A 540 8.69 -11.17 -5.32
CA ASP A 540 7.55 -11.94 -4.80
C ASP A 540 7.23 -11.63 -3.33
N ASP A 541 8.19 -11.10 -2.57
CA ASP A 541 8.05 -10.69 -1.17
C ASP A 541 8.76 -9.34 -0.88
N PRO A 542 8.34 -8.23 -1.53
CA PRO A 542 9.07 -6.96 -1.60
C PRO A 542 9.06 -6.12 -0.31
N PHE A 543 9.08 -6.75 0.87
CA PHE A 543 8.95 -6.09 2.18
C PHE A 543 10.31 -5.63 2.74
N PHE A 544 11.03 -4.79 1.99
CA PHE A 544 12.39 -4.36 2.33
C PHE A 544 12.49 -3.69 3.71
N HIS A 545 11.47 -2.95 4.12
CA HIS A 545 11.44 -2.17 5.37
C HIS A 545 10.92 -2.94 6.59
N TYR A 546 10.66 -4.25 6.48
CA TYR A 546 10.15 -5.09 7.57
C TYR A 546 11.24 -6.00 8.16
N TYR A 547 11.83 -5.63 9.31
CA TYR A 547 13.02 -6.28 9.88
C TYR A 547 12.75 -7.23 11.05
N LEU A 548 11.51 -7.39 11.48
CA LEU A 548 11.23 -8.02 12.76
C LEU A 548 11.13 -9.54 12.67
N ARG A 549 11.70 -10.21 13.68
CA ARG A 549 11.61 -11.66 13.85
C ARG A 549 10.75 -11.99 15.06
N LEU A 550 9.70 -12.78 14.86
CA LEU A 550 8.81 -13.23 15.94
C LEU A 550 9.59 -13.92 17.07
N LYS A 551 10.59 -14.74 16.74
CA LYS A 551 11.44 -15.43 17.72
C LYS A 551 12.28 -14.51 18.60
N ASN A 552 12.58 -13.29 18.13
CA ASN A 552 13.51 -12.36 18.78
C ASN A 552 12.81 -11.18 19.48
N ILE A 553 11.47 -11.13 19.52
CA ILE A 553 10.70 -10.00 20.10
C ILE A 553 11.19 -9.65 21.50
N GLY A 554 11.37 -10.63 22.38
CA GLY A 554 11.80 -10.39 23.75
C GLY A 554 13.20 -9.77 23.84
N ALA A 555 14.13 -10.19 22.98
CA ALA A 555 15.47 -9.63 22.90
C ALA A 555 15.45 -8.20 22.33
N ILE A 556 14.69 -7.98 21.25
CA ILE A 556 14.51 -6.66 20.64
C ILE A 556 13.88 -5.69 21.65
N TYR A 557 12.88 -6.13 22.42
CA TYR A 557 12.19 -5.30 23.41
C TYR A 557 13.15 -4.80 24.48
N ARG A 558 14.03 -5.67 25.00
CA ARG A 558 15.05 -5.30 25.98
C ARG A 558 16.08 -4.34 25.40
N ILE A 559 16.59 -4.61 24.18
CA ILE A 559 17.61 -3.78 23.52
C ILE A 559 17.06 -2.39 23.18
N MET A 560 15.79 -2.30 22.79
CA MET A 560 15.11 -1.04 22.45
C MET A 560 14.60 -0.26 23.67
N GLY A 561 15.07 -0.63 24.87
CA GLY A 561 14.77 0.09 26.11
C GLY A 561 13.37 -0.16 26.66
N GLU A 562 12.82 -1.36 26.44
CA GLU A 562 11.53 -1.82 26.98
C GLU A 562 10.34 -0.95 26.56
N LYS A 563 10.39 -0.42 25.35
CA LYS A 563 9.33 0.43 24.77
C LYS A 563 8.61 -0.28 23.63
N TRP A 564 7.30 -0.43 23.77
CA TRP A 564 6.43 -0.98 22.71
C TRP A 564 6.31 -0.07 21.48
N GLN A 565 6.66 1.22 21.60
CA GLN A 565 6.62 2.17 20.49
C GLN A 565 7.40 1.69 19.27
N TYR A 566 8.59 1.14 19.49
CA TYR A 566 9.45 0.61 18.44
C TYR A 566 8.72 -0.44 17.60
N PHE A 567 7.99 -1.35 18.24
CA PHE A 567 7.27 -2.42 17.54
C PHE A 567 6.06 -1.90 16.78
N ILE A 568 5.38 -0.87 17.30
CA ILE A 568 4.25 -0.23 16.60
C ILE A 568 4.74 0.44 15.32
N GLU A 569 5.87 1.16 15.41
CA GLU A 569 6.51 1.81 14.26
C GLU A 569 7.08 0.78 13.26
N GLU A 570 7.65 -0.33 13.70
CA GLU A 570 8.34 -1.30 12.81
C GLU A 570 7.42 -2.41 12.26
N GLY A 571 6.09 -2.36 12.51
CA GLY A 571 5.09 -3.21 11.84
C GLY A 571 4.30 -4.21 12.69
N TYR A 572 4.50 -4.29 14.01
CA TYR A 572 3.67 -5.17 14.89
C TYR A 572 2.24 -4.68 15.11
N ILE A 573 1.86 -3.53 14.54
CA ILE A 573 0.45 -3.16 14.47
C ILE A 573 -0.35 -4.24 13.70
N LEU A 574 0.27 -4.95 12.75
CA LEU A 574 -0.43 -5.91 11.91
C LEU A 574 -0.95 -7.15 12.67
N PRO A 575 -0.15 -7.89 13.47
CA PRO A 575 -0.69 -8.97 14.32
C PRO A 575 -1.72 -8.48 15.35
N ALA A 576 -1.53 -7.28 15.91
CA ALA A 576 -2.47 -6.72 16.89
C ALA A 576 -3.83 -6.41 16.23
N VAL A 577 -3.82 -5.75 15.07
CA VAL A 577 -5.02 -5.50 14.25
C VAL A 577 -5.63 -6.82 13.78
N PHE A 578 -4.82 -7.81 13.40
CA PHE A 578 -5.32 -9.15 13.04
C PHE A 578 -6.12 -9.79 14.19
N ILE A 579 -5.56 -9.82 15.40
CA ILE A 579 -6.24 -10.39 16.58
C ILE A 579 -7.53 -9.62 16.88
N GLN A 580 -7.49 -8.29 16.82
CA GLN A 580 -8.67 -7.45 17.05
C GLN A 580 -9.76 -7.72 16.01
N VAL A 581 -9.41 -7.73 14.73
CA VAL A 581 -10.33 -8.02 13.63
C VAL A 581 -10.87 -9.44 13.73
N LEU A 582 -10.04 -10.42 14.08
CA LEU A 582 -10.44 -11.81 14.29
C LEU A 582 -11.49 -11.92 15.40
N PHE A 583 -11.25 -11.24 16.53
CA PHE A 583 -12.21 -11.18 17.62
C PHE A 583 -13.55 -10.56 17.18
N LEU A 584 -13.51 -9.39 16.51
CA LEU A 584 -14.73 -8.72 16.03
C LEU A 584 -15.50 -9.57 15.01
N SER A 585 -14.79 -10.18 14.04
CA SER A 585 -15.36 -11.09 13.05
C SER A 585 -15.99 -12.31 13.69
N LEU A 586 -15.33 -12.94 14.67
CA LEU A 586 -15.88 -14.06 15.43
C LEU A 586 -17.17 -13.67 16.16
N VAL A 587 -17.18 -12.52 16.83
CA VAL A 587 -18.36 -12.01 17.53
C VAL A 587 -19.52 -11.81 16.54
N LEU A 588 -19.28 -11.13 15.41
CA LEU A 588 -20.33 -10.85 14.42
C LEU A 588 -20.90 -12.12 13.77
N VAL A 589 -20.08 -13.14 13.50
CA VAL A 589 -20.51 -14.41 12.92
C VAL A 589 -21.26 -15.28 13.94
N MET A 590 -20.80 -15.30 15.20
CA MET A 590 -21.36 -16.16 16.26
C MET A 590 -22.66 -15.60 16.85
N LEU A 591 -22.84 -14.28 16.89
CA LEU A 591 -24.03 -13.64 17.47
C LEU A 591 -25.37 -14.18 16.89
N PRO A 592 -25.58 -14.24 15.56
CA PRO A 592 -26.79 -14.83 14.98
C PRO A 592 -26.93 -16.32 15.25
N ALA A 593 -25.82 -17.06 15.28
CA ALA A 593 -25.81 -18.51 15.50
C ALA A 593 -26.27 -18.87 16.93
N VAL A 594 -25.83 -18.09 17.93
CA VAL A 594 -26.24 -18.27 19.34
C VAL A 594 -27.67 -17.80 19.57
N ALA A 595 -28.08 -16.66 18.97
CA ALA A 595 -29.43 -16.13 19.08
C ALA A 595 -30.49 -17.08 18.48
N LYS A 596 -30.25 -17.67 17.31
CA LYS A 596 -31.16 -18.64 16.68
C LYS A 596 -31.17 -19.99 17.42
N ARG A 597 -30.06 -20.42 18.04
CA ARG A 597 -30.00 -21.66 18.86
C ARG A 597 -30.92 -21.63 20.09
N ARG A 598 -31.30 -20.45 20.59
CA ARG A 598 -32.27 -20.33 21.70
C ARG A 598 -33.73 -20.52 21.26
N VAL A 599 -34.02 -20.51 19.96
CA VAL A 599 -35.40 -20.53 19.43
C VAL A 599 -35.79 -21.88 18.80
N ASP A 600 -34.85 -22.64 18.21
CA ASP A 600 -35.18 -23.91 17.55
C ASP A 600 -34.44 -25.14 18.12
N LYS A 601 -35.20 -26.00 18.81
CA LYS A 601 -34.78 -27.28 19.41
C LYS A 601 -35.05 -28.51 18.52
N LYS A 602 -35.20 -28.36 17.20
CA LYS A 602 -35.37 -29.48 16.25
C LYS A 602 -34.11 -29.72 15.42
N ASP A 603 -33.32 -30.71 15.87
CA ASP A 603 -32.13 -31.23 15.21
C ASP A 603 -32.47 -32.11 14.00
N ARG A 604 -31.96 -31.70 12.82
CA ARG A 604 -31.53 -32.54 11.66
C ARG A 604 -31.11 -31.68 10.45
N LEU A 605 -31.51 -30.40 10.38
CA LEU A 605 -31.02 -29.44 9.37
C LEU A 605 -29.57 -28.97 9.59
N LYS A 606 -29.03 -29.10 10.82
CA LYS A 606 -27.72 -28.55 11.23
C LYS A 606 -26.51 -29.17 10.52
N LEU A 607 -26.58 -30.42 10.03
CA LEU A 607 -25.46 -31.03 9.27
C LEU A 607 -25.41 -30.58 7.80
N ARG A 608 -26.54 -30.16 7.21
CA ARG A 608 -26.63 -29.82 5.77
C ARG A 608 -26.28 -28.35 5.46
N LEU A 609 -26.28 -27.48 6.47
CA LEU A 609 -25.99 -26.04 6.32
C LEU A 609 -24.49 -25.72 6.39
N ASN A 610 -23.66 -26.60 6.97
CA ASN A 610 -22.22 -26.36 7.09
C ASN A 610 -21.49 -26.24 5.72
N PRO A 611 -21.77 -27.07 4.69
CA PRO A 611 -21.08 -26.97 3.40
C PRO A 611 -21.38 -25.66 2.66
N ILE A 612 -22.63 -25.18 2.66
CA ILE A 612 -22.99 -23.95 1.93
C ILE A 612 -22.48 -22.69 2.62
N LEU A 613 -22.33 -22.69 3.94
CA LEU A 613 -21.69 -21.57 4.66
C LEU A 613 -20.17 -21.58 4.48
N ALA A 614 -19.55 -22.77 4.47
CA ALA A 614 -18.14 -22.93 4.13
C ALA A 614 -17.85 -22.44 2.71
N TYR A 615 -18.76 -22.69 1.76
CA TYR A 615 -18.67 -22.14 0.40
C TYR A 615 -18.53 -20.61 0.40
N PHE A 616 -19.38 -19.87 1.11
CA PHE A 616 -19.28 -18.41 1.21
C PHE A 616 -18.01 -17.93 1.94
N ALA A 617 -17.55 -18.68 2.94
CA ALA A 617 -16.28 -18.39 3.61
C ALA A 617 -15.09 -18.51 2.64
N PHE A 618 -15.04 -19.59 1.85
CA PHE A 618 -13.97 -19.80 0.87
C PHE A 618 -14.04 -18.81 -0.30
N LEU A 619 -15.23 -18.40 -0.74
CA LEU A 619 -15.37 -17.32 -1.72
C LEU A 619 -14.79 -16.01 -1.20
N GLY A 620 -15.11 -15.61 0.04
CA GLY A 620 -14.62 -14.36 0.63
C GLY A 620 -13.11 -14.31 0.80
N ILE A 621 -12.49 -15.41 1.26
CA ILE A 621 -11.03 -15.52 1.38
C ILE A 621 -10.38 -15.58 0.00
N GLY A 622 -10.89 -16.43 -0.90
CA GLY A 622 -10.33 -16.64 -2.23
C GLY A 622 -10.34 -15.37 -3.07
N PHE A 623 -11.44 -14.62 -3.03
CA PHE A 623 -11.57 -13.35 -3.74
C PHE A 623 -10.48 -12.36 -3.29
N MET A 624 -10.34 -12.15 -1.98
CA MET A 624 -9.36 -11.20 -1.42
C MET A 624 -7.91 -11.64 -1.63
N PHE A 625 -7.60 -12.93 -1.50
CA PHE A 625 -6.25 -13.45 -1.75
C PHE A 625 -5.82 -13.23 -3.20
N VAL A 626 -6.73 -13.48 -4.15
CA VAL A 626 -6.48 -13.26 -5.57
C VAL A 626 -6.37 -11.76 -5.87
N GLU A 627 -7.35 -10.97 -5.45
CA GLU A 627 -7.41 -9.53 -5.72
C GLU A 627 -6.19 -8.78 -5.18
N ILE A 628 -5.83 -8.98 -3.91
CA ILE A 628 -4.73 -8.23 -3.29
C ILE A 628 -3.40 -8.65 -3.90
N SER A 629 -3.18 -9.93 -4.15
CA SER A 629 -1.96 -10.38 -4.83
C SER A 629 -1.83 -9.78 -6.24
N LEU A 630 -2.95 -9.59 -6.96
CA LEU A 630 -2.96 -8.92 -8.26
C LEU A 630 -2.66 -7.43 -8.14
N ILE A 631 -3.25 -6.73 -7.16
CA ILE A 631 -2.91 -5.32 -6.88
C ILE A 631 -1.40 -5.20 -6.73
N GLN A 632 -0.81 -6.05 -5.88
CA GLN A 632 0.61 -6.03 -5.56
C GLN A 632 1.50 -6.30 -6.78
N LYS A 633 1.24 -7.38 -7.52
CA LYS A 633 1.97 -7.69 -8.75
C LYS A 633 1.84 -6.61 -9.83
N THR A 634 0.78 -5.80 -9.80
CA THR A 634 0.56 -4.72 -10.76
C THR A 634 1.18 -3.39 -10.30
N ILE A 635 1.69 -3.27 -9.06
CA ILE A 635 2.42 -2.07 -8.61
C ILE A 635 3.66 -1.82 -9.45
N LEU A 636 4.44 -2.85 -9.75
CA LEU A 636 5.65 -2.72 -10.57
C LEU A 636 5.37 -2.18 -11.98
N PRO A 637 4.47 -2.77 -12.80
CA PRO A 637 4.23 -2.27 -14.15
C PRO A 637 3.51 -0.91 -14.18
N LEU A 638 2.60 -0.62 -13.23
CA LEU A 638 1.88 0.66 -13.16
C LEU A 638 2.62 1.74 -12.35
N GLU A 639 3.76 1.39 -11.76
CA GLU A 639 4.72 2.27 -11.08
C GLU A 639 4.19 3.03 -9.86
N ASN A 640 2.91 2.86 -9.50
CA ASN A 640 2.27 3.55 -8.39
C ASN A 640 1.21 2.66 -7.72
N PRO A 641 1.24 2.49 -6.38
CA PRO A 641 0.26 1.69 -5.65
C PRO A 641 -1.19 2.15 -5.84
N SER A 642 -1.43 3.46 -5.93
CA SER A 642 -2.79 4.01 -6.10
C SER A 642 -3.36 3.68 -7.48
N TYR A 643 -2.52 3.78 -8.53
CA TYR A 643 -2.93 3.37 -9.87
C TYR A 643 -3.13 1.85 -9.97
N ALA A 644 -2.26 1.06 -9.35
CA ALA A 644 -2.41 -0.39 -9.29
C ALA A 644 -3.72 -0.79 -8.61
N MET A 645 -3.98 -0.26 -7.41
CA MET A 645 -5.21 -0.51 -6.66
C MET A 645 -6.45 -0.15 -7.49
N ALA A 646 -6.53 1.09 -8.00
CA ALA A 646 -7.72 1.52 -8.74
C ALA A 646 -7.90 0.76 -10.05
N THR A 647 -6.83 0.47 -10.79
CA THR A 647 -6.90 -0.26 -12.07
C THR A 647 -7.34 -1.70 -11.84
N VAL A 648 -6.72 -2.39 -10.88
CA VAL A 648 -7.04 -3.80 -10.59
C VAL A 648 -8.46 -3.92 -10.02
N LEU A 649 -8.85 -3.07 -9.05
CA LEU A 649 -10.22 -3.05 -8.52
C LEU A 649 -11.24 -2.77 -9.63
N THR A 650 -11.01 -1.75 -10.47
CA THR A 650 -11.90 -1.45 -11.58
C THR A 650 -12.01 -2.65 -12.53
N SER A 651 -10.89 -3.28 -12.86
CA SER A 651 -10.83 -4.41 -13.79
C SER A 651 -11.57 -5.62 -13.25
N ILE A 652 -11.29 -6.02 -12.01
CA ILE A 652 -11.92 -7.19 -11.37
C ILE A 652 -13.39 -6.92 -11.10
N LEU A 653 -13.76 -5.77 -10.52
CA LEU A 653 -15.13 -5.48 -10.12
C LEU A 653 -16.04 -5.24 -11.34
N VAL A 654 -15.61 -4.46 -12.34
CA VAL A 654 -16.42 -4.25 -13.55
C VAL A 654 -16.62 -5.56 -14.29
N SER A 655 -15.56 -6.35 -14.47
CA SER A 655 -15.64 -7.64 -15.15
C SER A 655 -16.49 -8.64 -14.37
N SER A 656 -16.35 -8.68 -13.04
CA SER A 656 -17.20 -9.48 -12.14
C SER A 656 -18.67 -9.05 -12.23
N GLY A 657 -18.93 -7.75 -12.32
CA GLY A 657 -20.27 -7.22 -12.53
C GLY A 657 -20.89 -7.71 -13.84
N ILE A 658 -20.13 -7.65 -14.93
CA ILE A 658 -20.53 -8.18 -16.25
C ILE A 658 -20.78 -9.69 -16.17
N GLY A 659 -19.89 -10.46 -15.54
CA GLY A 659 -20.05 -11.91 -15.35
C GLY A 659 -21.29 -12.28 -14.55
N SER A 660 -21.57 -11.53 -13.48
CA SER A 660 -22.79 -11.68 -12.69
C SER A 660 -24.05 -11.45 -13.52
N LEU A 661 -24.08 -10.37 -14.31
CA LEU A 661 -25.21 -10.07 -15.22
C LEU A 661 -25.40 -11.14 -16.28
N PHE A 662 -24.30 -11.66 -16.81
CA PHE A 662 -24.32 -12.71 -17.84
C PHE A 662 -24.83 -14.05 -17.30
N SER A 663 -24.40 -14.43 -16.08
CA SER A 663 -24.89 -15.64 -15.40
C SER A 663 -26.40 -15.63 -15.11
N GLN A 664 -27.02 -14.44 -15.07
CA GLN A 664 -28.48 -14.34 -14.94
C GLN A 664 -29.22 -14.75 -16.21
N ARG A 665 -28.58 -14.62 -17.39
CA ARG A 665 -29.19 -14.87 -18.69
C ARG A 665 -28.89 -16.27 -19.25
N VAL A 666 -27.76 -16.86 -18.90
CA VAL A 666 -27.27 -18.12 -19.49
C VAL A 666 -27.43 -19.29 -18.52
N ILE A 667 -28.20 -20.30 -18.93
CA ILE A 667 -28.64 -21.44 -18.07
C ILE A 667 -27.50 -22.45 -17.77
N GLY A 668 -26.37 -22.40 -18.49
CA GLY A 668 -25.25 -23.36 -18.34
C GLY A 668 -24.05 -22.90 -17.49
N LEU A 669 -23.92 -21.61 -17.18
CA LEU A 669 -22.81 -21.09 -16.37
C LEU A 669 -23.14 -21.23 -14.88
N THR A 670 -22.89 -22.42 -14.33
CA THR A 670 -23.11 -22.71 -12.91
C THR A 670 -21.97 -22.20 -12.03
N GLY A 671 -22.29 -21.88 -10.77
CA GLY A 671 -21.31 -21.44 -9.78
C GLY A 671 -20.14 -22.42 -9.62
N SER A 672 -20.37 -23.72 -9.74
CA SER A 672 -19.33 -24.76 -9.65
C SER A 672 -18.31 -24.69 -10.79
N VAL A 673 -18.78 -24.56 -12.04
CA VAL A 673 -17.90 -24.43 -13.21
C VAL A 673 -17.06 -23.15 -13.10
N ALA A 674 -17.68 -22.04 -12.67
CA ALA A 674 -16.98 -20.78 -12.45
C ALA A 674 -15.90 -20.91 -11.36
N THR A 675 -16.18 -21.54 -10.20
CA THR A 675 -15.15 -21.75 -9.15
C THR A 675 -13.96 -22.57 -9.62
N LEU A 676 -14.19 -23.60 -10.43
CA LEU A 676 -13.12 -24.42 -11.00
C LEU A 676 -12.30 -23.63 -12.03
N ALA A 677 -12.96 -22.87 -12.90
CA ALA A 677 -12.31 -22.00 -13.88
C ALA A 677 -11.44 -20.93 -13.19
N ILE A 678 -11.92 -20.30 -12.12
CA ILE A 678 -11.14 -19.33 -11.34
C ILE A 678 -9.89 -19.99 -10.74
N SER A 679 -10.02 -21.18 -10.13
CA SER A 679 -8.87 -21.90 -9.58
C SER A 679 -7.82 -22.18 -10.64
N PHE A 680 -8.23 -22.61 -11.84
CA PHE A 680 -7.32 -22.88 -12.95
C PHE A 680 -6.67 -21.61 -13.50
N LEU A 681 -7.46 -20.55 -13.73
CA LEU A 681 -6.97 -19.26 -14.20
C LEU A 681 -6.00 -18.64 -13.19
N ALA A 682 -6.29 -18.69 -11.89
CA ALA A 682 -5.38 -18.21 -10.86
C ALA A 682 -4.02 -18.92 -10.92
N ILE A 683 -3.98 -20.23 -11.15
CA ILE A 683 -2.71 -20.95 -11.35
C ILE A 683 -1.99 -20.46 -12.61
N ILE A 684 -2.69 -20.30 -13.74
CA ILE A 684 -2.09 -19.79 -14.99
C ILE A 684 -1.49 -18.39 -14.77
N TYR A 685 -2.26 -17.46 -14.20
CA TYR A 685 -1.82 -16.09 -13.96
C TYR A 685 -0.61 -16.06 -13.02
N SER A 686 -0.53 -17.00 -12.07
CA SER A 686 0.61 -17.12 -11.18
C SER A 686 1.96 -17.28 -11.90
N PHE A 687 1.97 -17.94 -13.06
CA PHE A 687 3.17 -18.17 -13.84
C PHE A 687 3.37 -17.11 -14.93
N PHE A 688 2.29 -16.56 -15.47
CA PHE A 688 2.33 -15.66 -16.63
C PHE A 688 2.50 -14.18 -16.27
N LEU A 689 2.06 -13.74 -15.07
CA LEU A 689 2.12 -12.34 -14.66
C LEU A 689 3.52 -11.70 -14.65
N PRO A 690 4.61 -12.39 -14.23
CA PRO A 690 5.96 -11.83 -14.28
C PRO A 690 6.38 -11.41 -15.69
N GLU A 691 6.17 -12.26 -16.69
CA GLU A 691 6.52 -11.97 -18.10
C GLU A 691 5.65 -10.84 -18.67
N VAL A 692 4.36 -10.82 -18.30
CA VAL A 692 3.43 -9.77 -18.72
C VAL A 692 3.81 -8.42 -18.12
N SER A 693 4.29 -8.37 -16.88
CA SER A 693 4.74 -7.13 -16.23
C SER A 693 5.84 -6.43 -17.06
N ASP A 694 6.74 -7.21 -17.63
CA ASP A 694 7.84 -6.71 -18.46
C ASP A 694 7.32 -6.11 -19.77
N PHE A 695 6.38 -6.79 -20.42
CA PHE A 695 5.71 -6.30 -21.60
C PHE A 695 4.89 -5.02 -21.34
N LEU A 696 4.16 -4.97 -20.22
CA LEU A 696 3.38 -3.80 -19.81
C LEU A 696 4.27 -2.59 -19.57
N SER A 697 5.44 -2.79 -18.96
CA SER A 697 6.36 -1.71 -18.58
C SER A 697 6.86 -0.87 -19.77
N LEU A 698 6.81 -1.41 -20.99
CA LEU A 698 7.26 -0.74 -22.23
C LEU A 698 6.27 0.30 -22.79
N HIS A 699 5.04 0.35 -22.29
CA HIS A 699 3.96 1.16 -22.87
C HIS A 699 3.66 2.43 -22.05
N SER A 700 2.93 3.39 -22.62
CA SER A 700 2.50 4.59 -21.88
C SER A 700 1.42 4.26 -20.83
N MET A 701 1.31 5.08 -19.79
CA MET A 701 0.41 4.81 -18.66
C MET A 701 -1.06 4.51 -19.06
N PRO A 702 -1.70 5.24 -19.99
CA PRO A 702 -3.06 4.89 -20.42
C PRO A 702 -3.15 3.51 -21.08
N VAL A 703 -2.14 3.15 -21.87
CA VAL A 703 -2.07 1.83 -22.53
C VAL A 703 -1.86 0.72 -21.50
N LYS A 704 -0.99 0.96 -20.49
CA LYS A 704 -0.80 0.03 -19.37
C LYS A 704 -2.12 -0.28 -18.66
N ILE A 705 -2.92 0.75 -18.35
CA ILE A 705 -4.23 0.60 -17.69
C ILE A 705 -5.19 -0.26 -18.54
N ILE A 706 -5.29 0.01 -19.85
CA ILE A 706 -6.16 -0.75 -20.76
C ILE A 706 -5.71 -2.20 -20.86
N LEU A 707 -4.40 -2.46 -21.01
CA LEU A 707 -3.88 -3.81 -21.11
C LEU A 707 -4.10 -4.60 -19.82
N VAL A 708 -3.84 -4.00 -18.65
CA VAL A 708 -4.16 -4.62 -17.34
C VAL A 708 -5.63 -4.97 -17.25
N PHE A 709 -6.53 -4.08 -17.68
CA PHE A 709 -7.96 -4.36 -17.71
C PHE A 709 -8.29 -5.59 -18.58
N LEU A 710 -7.78 -5.63 -19.81
CA LEU A 710 -8.02 -6.75 -20.73
C LEU A 710 -7.44 -8.07 -20.19
N ILE A 711 -6.26 -8.02 -19.58
CA ILE A 711 -5.62 -9.20 -18.98
C ILE A 711 -6.42 -9.70 -17.79
N LEU A 712 -6.94 -8.83 -16.92
CA LEU A 712 -7.68 -9.26 -15.72
C LEU A 712 -9.15 -9.58 -15.99
N MET A 713 -9.69 -9.14 -17.13
CA MET A 713 -11.10 -9.29 -17.47
C MET A 713 -11.61 -10.75 -17.42
N PRO A 714 -10.92 -11.77 -17.97
CA PRO A 714 -11.41 -13.15 -17.91
C PRO A 714 -11.54 -13.66 -16.47
N LEU A 715 -10.53 -13.42 -15.64
CA LEU A 715 -10.53 -13.82 -14.25
C LEU A 715 -11.65 -13.13 -13.46
N GLY A 716 -11.77 -11.81 -13.60
CA GLY A 716 -12.85 -11.04 -12.99
C GLY A 716 -14.23 -11.50 -13.44
N PHE A 717 -14.43 -11.76 -14.74
CA PHE A 717 -15.69 -12.25 -15.28
C PHE A 717 -16.17 -13.52 -14.56
N PHE A 718 -15.29 -14.52 -14.38
CA PHE A 718 -15.66 -15.73 -13.65
C PHE A 718 -15.85 -15.48 -12.15
N MET A 719 -15.06 -14.62 -11.51
CA MET A 719 -15.20 -14.26 -10.08
C MET A 719 -16.58 -13.66 -9.74
N GLY A 720 -17.25 -13.03 -10.71
CA GLY A 720 -18.60 -12.48 -10.55
C GLY A 720 -19.75 -13.49 -10.45
N ILE A 721 -19.53 -14.77 -10.79
CA ILE A 721 -20.60 -15.76 -11.00
C ILE A 721 -20.92 -16.61 -9.75
N PRO A 722 -19.93 -17.10 -8.97
CA PRO A 722 -20.19 -18.01 -7.85
C PRO A 722 -21.11 -17.43 -6.78
N PHE A 723 -20.81 -16.22 -6.30
CA PHE A 723 -21.54 -15.60 -5.21
C PHE A 723 -23.06 -15.46 -5.44
N PRO A 724 -23.54 -14.84 -6.54
CA PRO A 724 -24.97 -14.75 -6.80
C PRO A 724 -25.62 -16.11 -7.06
N SER A 725 -24.87 -17.07 -7.62
CA SER A 725 -25.34 -18.45 -7.83
C SER A 725 -25.61 -19.17 -6.49
N GLY A 726 -24.68 -19.06 -5.54
CA GLY A 726 -24.87 -19.58 -4.18
C GLY A 726 -26.05 -18.93 -3.47
N LEU A 727 -26.26 -17.62 -3.63
CA LEU A 727 -27.41 -16.92 -3.05
C LEU A 727 -28.76 -17.35 -3.64
N LYS A 728 -28.83 -17.67 -4.94
CA LYS A 728 -30.06 -18.23 -5.55
C LYS A 728 -30.40 -19.59 -4.93
N ILE A 729 -29.40 -20.46 -4.80
CA ILE A 729 -29.56 -21.78 -4.18
C ILE A 729 -30.03 -21.62 -2.72
N LEU A 730 -29.38 -20.75 -1.96
CA LEU A 730 -29.73 -20.50 -0.57
C LEU A 730 -31.13 -19.89 -0.42
N GLY A 731 -31.51 -18.94 -1.29
CA GLY A 731 -32.84 -18.31 -1.28
C GLY A 731 -34.00 -19.25 -1.57
N ARG A 732 -33.77 -20.31 -2.37
CA ARG A 732 -34.75 -21.38 -2.60
C ARG A 732 -34.97 -22.28 -1.39
N ILE A 733 -34.00 -22.36 -0.49
CA ILE A 733 -34.07 -23.19 0.71
C ILE A 733 -34.60 -22.36 1.87
N ASP A 734 -33.92 -21.27 2.20
CA ASP A 734 -34.29 -20.36 3.28
C ASP A 734 -33.70 -18.96 3.05
N ASN A 735 -34.56 -18.02 2.61
CA ASN A 735 -34.21 -16.60 2.50
C ASN A 735 -33.72 -16.00 3.82
N SER A 736 -34.02 -16.61 4.96
CA SER A 736 -33.60 -16.14 6.28
C SER A 736 -32.10 -16.26 6.54
N LEU A 737 -31.41 -17.08 5.75
CA LEU A 737 -29.96 -17.35 5.87
C LEU A 737 -29.11 -16.45 4.98
N ILE A 738 -29.69 -15.77 3.99
CA ILE A 738 -28.96 -14.87 3.07
C ILE A 738 -28.14 -13.81 3.83
N PRO A 739 -28.70 -13.07 4.83
CA PRO A 739 -27.91 -12.09 5.58
C PRO A 739 -26.77 -12.72 6.38
N TRP A 740 -26.91 -13.98 6.80
CA TRP A 740 -25.85 -14.67 7.54
C TRP A 740 -24.73 -15.17 6.62
N ALA A 741 -25.07 -15.66 5.42
CA ALA A 741 -24.08 -15.95 4.38
C ALA A 741 -23.31 -14.68 3.96
N TRP A 742 -24.01 -13.55 3.82
CA TRP A 742 -23.39 -12.23 3.59
C TRP A 742 -22.44 -11.85 4.73
N ALA A 743 -22.85 -12.03 5.99
CA ALA A 743 -22.02 -11.73 7.15
C ALA A 743 -20.76 -12.61 7.22
N ILE A 744 -20.87 -13.91 6.94
CA ILE A 744 -19.72 -14.83 6.92
C ILE A 744 -18.74 -14.43 5.82
N ASN A 745 -19.22 -14.26 4.57
CA ASN A 745 -18.40 -13.80 3.46
C ASN A 745 -17.70 -12.48 3.82
N GLY A 746 -18.46 -11.50 4.31
CA GLY A 746 -17.94 -10.21 4.76
C GLY A 746 -16.84 -10.37 5.81
N CYS A 747 -17.09 -11.08 6.92
CA CYS A 747 -16.12 -11.24 8.02
C CYS A 747 -14.81 -11.92 7.59
N LEU A 748 -14.89 -12.92 6.70
CA LEU A 748 -13.70 -13.57 6.16
C LEU A 748 -12.95 -12.65 5.18
N SER A 749 -13.67 -11.84 4.39
CA SER A 749 -13.10 -10.79 3.57
C SER A 749 -12.50 -9.63 4.39
N VAL A 750 -12.91 -9.41 5.66
CA VAL A 750 -12.20 -8.47 6.57
C VAL A 750 -10.83 -9.02 6.97
N LEU A 751 -10.75 -10.33 7.25
CA LEU A 751 -9.54 -10.99 7.74
C LEU A 751 -8.51 -11.24 6.64
N ALA A 752 -9.00 -11.56 5.45
CA ALA A 752 -8.17 -12.00 4.34
C ALA A 752 -7.09 -10.97 3.93
N PRO A 753 -7.34 -9.65 3.83
CA PRO A 753 -6.29 -8.68 3.50
C PRO A 753 -5.07 -8.70 4.43
N ILE A 754 -5.31 -8.74 5.74
CA ILE A 754 -4.25 -8.80 6.74
C ILE A 754 -3.51 -10.15 6.63
N MET A 755 -4.26 -11.24 6.47
CA MET A 755 -3.70 -12.57 6.23
C MET A 755 -2.86 -12.63 4.96
N THR A 756 -3.28 -12.01 3.87
CA THR A 756 -2.54 -11.98 2.61
C THR A 756 -1.15 -11.41 2.83
N ILE A 757 -1.04 -10.27 3.52
CA ILE A 757 0.26 -9.64 3.78
C ILE A 757 1.11 -10.49 4.73
N MET A 758 0.53 -11.01 5.82
CA MET A 758 1.24 -11.89 6.75
C MET A 758 1.76 -13.16 6.07
N LEU A 759 0.97 -13.75 5.17
CA LEU A 759 1.36 -14.93 4.40
C LEU A 759 2.39 -14.56 3.32
N ALA A 760 2.25 -13.42 2.66
CA ALA A 760 3.21 -12.97 1.64
C ALA A 760 4.61 -12.75 2.23
N MET A 761 4.72 -12.25 3.46
CA MET A 761 6.01 -12.15 4.16
C MET A 761 6.68 -13.51 4.45
N ALA A 762 5.91 -14.60 4.47
CA ALA A 762 6.40 -15.93 4.82
C ALA A 762 6.64 -16.82 3.60
N ILE A 763 5.74 -16.77 2.61
CA ILE A 763 5.74 -17.66 1.43
C ILE A 763 5.64 -16.92 0.08
N GLY A 764 5.69 -15.58 0.09
CA GLY A 764 5.60 -14.74 -1.11
C GLY A 764 4.17 -14.61 -1.67
N PHE A 765 3.94 -13.59 -2.50
CA PHE A 765 2.65 -13.33 -3.14
C PHE A 765 2.24 -14.46 -4.10
N LYS A 766 3.19 -15.16 -4.72
CA LYS A 766 2.91 -16.36 -5.50
C LYS A 766 2.25 -17.45 -4.65
N GLY A 767 2.78 -17.69 -3.44
CA GLY A 767 2.21 -18.64 -2.49
C GLY A 767 0.80 -18.25 -2.05
N VAL A 768 0.55 -16.97 -1.77
CA VAL A 768 -0.80 -16.49 -1.42
C VAL A 768 -1.78 -16.63 -2.57
N PHE A 769 -1.32 -16.41 -3.81
CA PHE A 769 -2.14 -16.60 -5.00
C PHE A 769 -2.57 -18.07 -5.18
N TRP A 770 -1.68 -19.02 -4.89
CA TRP A 770 -2.00 -20.45 -4.87
C TRP A 770 -2.98 -20.82 -3.75
N LEU A 771 -2.87 -20.20 -2.57
CA LEU A 771 -3.87 -20.36 -1.51
C LEU A 771 -5.24 -19.81 -1.94
N GLY A 772 -5.27 -18.73 -2.72
CA GLY A 772 -6.50 -18.21 -3.34
C GLY A 772 -7.12 -19.21 -4.32
N ALA A 773 -6.31 -19.82 -5.19
CA ALA A 773 -6.76 -20.89 -6.08
C ALA A 773 -7.30 -22.09 -5.29
N LEU A 774 -6.59 -22.52 -4.24
CA LEU A 774 -7.03 -23.59 -3.35
C LEU A 774 -8.37 -23.25 -2.66
N ALA A 775 -8.56 -22.02 -2.21
CA ALA A 775 -9.83 -21.58 -1.62
C ALA A 775 -10.99 -21.70 -2.63
N TYR A 776 -10.80 -21.30 -3.89
CA TYR A 776 -11.80 -21.50 -4.94
C TYR A 776 -12.06 -22.99 -5.25
N LEU A 777 -11.03 -23.84 -5.21
CA LEU A 777 -11.20 -25.28 -5.34
C LEU A 777 -11.99 -25.87 -4.15
N MET A 778 -11.77 -25.39 -2.93
CA MET A 778 -12.56 -25.78 -1.76
C MET A 778 -14.00 -25.26 -1.82
N ALA A 779 -14.23 -24.08 -2.41
CA ALA A 779 -15.58 -23.60 -2.73
C ALA A 779 -16.26 -24.54 -3.74
N PHE A 780 -15.55 -25.02 -4.76
CA PHE A 780 -16.08 -26.00 -5.70
C PHE A 780 -16.49 -27.31 -4.99
N THR A 781 -15.62 -27.89 -4.17
CA THR A 781 -15.91 -29.16 -3.48
C THR A 781 -17.07 -29.04 -2.49
N THR A 782 -17.14 -27.96 -1.74
CA THR A 782 -18.24 -27.73 -0.79
C THR A 782 -19.58 -27.52 -1.49
N LEU A 783 -19.60 -26.83 -2.63
CA LEU A 783 -20.81 -26.63 -3.43
C LEU A 783 -21.28 -27.93 -4.10
N THR A 784 -20.37 -28.74 -4.64
CA THR A 784 -20.71 -30.03 -5.26
C THR A 784 -21.25 -31.02 -4.22
N LEU A 785 -20.57 -31.17 -3.08
CA LEU A 785 -21.03 -31.98 -1.95
C LEU A 785 -22.44 -31.59 -1.48
N PHE A 786 -22.74 -30.29 -1.47
CA PHE A 786 -24.07 -29.80 -1.15
C PHE A 786 -25.11 -30.19 -2.21
N SER A 787 -24.77 -30.05 -3.50
CA SER A 787 -25.67 -30.36 -4.62
C SER A 787 -25.93 -31.86 -4.83
N SER A 788 -24.98 -32.73 -4.49
CA SER A 788 -25.09 -34.18 -4.66
C SER A 788 -25.86 -34.89 -3.54
N ALA A 789 -26.25 -34.18 -2.47
CA ALA A 789 -27.03 -34.76 -1.39
C ALA A 789 -28.50 -35.01 -1.83
N PRO A 790 -29.06 -36.23 -1.68
CA PRO A 790 -30.37 -36.56 -2.24
C PRO A 790 -31.50 -35.70 -1.67
N HIS A 791 -32.18 -34.96 -2.56
CA HIS A 791 -33.46 -34.32 -2.30
C HIS A 791 -34.54 -35.40 -2.19
N ARG A 792 -34.97 -35.77 -0.98
CA ARG A 792 -36.26 -36.47 -0.83
C ARG A 792 -37.36 -35.46 -1.12
N SER A 793 -37.97 -35.57 -2.30
CA SER A 793 -39.20 -34.89 -2.66
C SER A 793 -40.27 -35.21 -1.61
N SER A 794 -40.74 -34.17 -0.91
CA SER A 794 -41.99 -34.23 -0.16
C SER A 794 -43.15 -34.19 -1.16
N ALA A 795 -43.33 -35.28 -1.91
CA ALA A 795 -44.60 -35.62 -2.55
C ALA A 795 -45.36 -36.50 -1.56
N GLN A 796 -45.93 -35.90 -0.51
CA GLN A 796 -46.92 -36.59 0.32
C GLN A 796 -48.28 -36.44 -0.35
N ARG A 797 -48.78 -37.60 -0.76
CA ARG A 797 -50.14 -37.89 -1.24
C ARG A 797 -51.18 -37.18 -0.38
N LEU A 798 -52.12 -36.49 -1.03
CA LEU A 798 -53.45 -36.26 -0.49
C LEU A 798 -54.12 -37.63 -0.30
N PRO A 799 -54.66 -37.97 0.89
CA PRO A 799 -55.71 -38.96 0.99
C PRO A 799 -57.07 -38.28 0.81
N GLU A 800 -57.90 -38.90 -0.03
CA GLU A 800 -59.36 -38.73 -0.05
C GLU A 800 -59.99 -39.06 1.31
#